data_AF-A0A8T4P8V4-F1
#
_entry.id   AF-A0A8T4P8V4-F1
#
_cell.length_a   1.000
_cell.length_b   1.000
_cell.length_c   1.000
_cell.angle_alpha   90.00
_cell.angle_beta   90.00
_cell.angle_gamma   90.00
#
_symmetry.space_group_name_H-M   'P 1'
#
loop_
_entity.id
_entity.type
_entity.pdbx_description
1 polymer ?
#
loop_
_entity_poly.entity_id
_entity_poly.type
_entity_poly.pdbx_seq_one_letter_code
_entity_poly.pdbx_strand_id
1 'polypeptide(L)'
;MNVSLLTRVVNRRREAAFLAKGEYGRLEKRVLAKVPEDIGVVVYYAFDWRTRVGPFVGSDLNMPNCGARNVGSSFQRTGFNTRVVLGTWNPNFDFRHARLNGKVPQIFGVSSMQIHEKDAHEKIRQAISMGDERPLIIGGGPHANYQAWDYFDRDPTNSVDVAVMGETNVLYELLERIVEHRGNSQTMLESFENAKRNGALDDVKGIMYLSDDREILINTGKPLLVADLDEFQPEIEGFRLIEPRSWRRKGLKNNPIPLGRIRNNGGTIVSMITSRGCNFDCDYCPIPENAQYTERSKSPERMVEDFKELTALLRPSFIFGTCDNALAFGRRHLEKQYEAMARATVNGKRFRDAIRYGTEATQHQADLNRDLFPIMRDGGVRALWFGIEDLTRELVTKGQSPEKTIRVFEAMNDSGIAPMAMMMHFQGQPLKSEDGSLVGILNQVNFLRQHGAASVQITYNSPSIGSRAYNGDHYDQGTVLRKAGDMSVDLYLFDGNHVVSTPEENKLERQDNIVASYERFFNYKNLFEALTNVFKTSRDLNRNRRDVALYNLSFQIAARKSLRISKRNIEKWRGALATGRFEYADRAPESSIPIARGEDIKRVCNAGEAPKIRISYKVHAKGLYDRFVHGAEDFIRRHRGDVSIAKERLTEMAGRVVLHEGKRLADLGDRAHRTYHDFGERADGALDDLRKKINAYIEAKLPLPD
;
A
#
# COMPACT_ATOMS: atom_id res chain seq x y z
N MET A 1 -42.15 -11.06 8.50
CA MET A 1 -41.37 -12.31 8.55
C MET A 1 -40.59 -12.45 7.25
N ASN A 2 -39.28 -12.68 7.36
CA ASN A 2 -38.31 -13.08 6.32
C ASN A 2 -38.15 -12.22 5.06
N VAL A 3 -37.42 -11.11 5.21
CA VAL A 3 -36.58 -10.52 4.16
C VAL A 3 -35.17 -10.32 4.74
N SER A 4 -34.37 -11.37 4.84
CA SER A 4 -32.97 -11.28 5.32
C SER A 4 -31.99 -12.29 4.70
N LEU A 5 -32.23 -12.76 3.47
CA LEU A 5 -31.43 -13.85 2.88
C LEU A 5 -30.88 -13.62 1.47
N LEU A 6 -30.79 -12.37 0.99
CA LEU A 6 -30.22 -12.07 -0.34
C LEU A 6 -28.85 -11.36 -0.35
N THR A 7 -28.11 -11.36 0.77
CA THR A 7 -26.74 -10.80 0.84
C THR A 7 -25.67 -11.85 1.16
N ARG A 8 -25.81 -13.06 0.62
CA ARG A 8 -24.76 -14.09 0.64
C ARG A 8 -24.58 -14.69 -0.75
N VAL A 9 -24.15 -13.86 -1.70
CA VAL A 9 -23.34 -14.41 -2.80
C VAL A 9 -21.97 -14.70 -2.18
N VAL A 10 -21.72 -15.99 -2.05
CA VAL A 10 -20.56 -16.60 -1.43
C VAL A 10 -19.33 -16.24 -2.25
N ASN A 11 -18.68 -15.13 -1.92
CA ASN A 11 -17.22 -15.11 -1.94
C ASN A 11 -16.81 -16.21 -0.94
N ARG A 12 -16.18 -17.30 -1.40
CA ARG A 12 -15.49 -18.19 -0.47
C ARG A 12 -14.55 -17.27 0.32
N ARG A 13 -14.90 -16.93 1.57
CA ARG A 13 -14.07 -16.08 2.42
C ARG A 13 -12.68 -16.71 2.41
N ARG A 14 -11.70 -16.03 1.82
CA ARG A 14 -10.29 -16.36 2.05
C ARG A 14 -10.10 -16.13 3.54
N GLU A 15 -10.12 -17.19 4.34
CA GLU A 15 -10.04 -17.05 5.80
C GLU A 15 -8.75 -16.31 6.15
N ALA A 16 -8.91 -15.26 6.97
CA ALA A 16 -7.77 -14.54 7.49
C ALA A 16 -7.07 -15.42 8.53
N ALA A 17 -5.75 -15.48 8.44
CA ALA A 17 -4.92 -16.23 9.34
C ALA A 17 -4.40 -15.29 10.41
N PHE A 18 -4.81 -15.51 11.65
CA PHE A 18 -4.43 -14.69 12.78
C PHE A 18 -3.46 -15.43 13.69
N LEU A 19 -2.51 -14.67 14.23
CA LEU A 19 -1.72 -15.08 15.36
C LEU A 19 -2.65 -15.25 16.58
N ALA A 20 -2.41 -16.28 17.38
CA ALA A 20 -3.19 -16.53 18.59
C ALA A 20 -3.08 -15.34 19.56
N LYS A 21 -4.19 -15.01 20.26
CA LYS A 21 -4.22 -13.90 21.20
C LYS A 21 -3.16 -14.04 22.29
N GLY A 22 -2.42 -12.97 22.54
CA GLY A 22 -1.33 -12.89 23.52
C GLY A 22 -0.02 -13.52 23.04
N GLU A 23 -0.01 -14.19 21.88
CA GLU A 23 1.20 -14.82 21.36
C GLU A 23 2.22 -13.80 20.87
N TYR A 24 1.80 -12.61 20.44
CA TYR A 24 2.73 -11.54 20.06
C TYR A 24 3.64 -11.18 21.23
N GLY A 25 3.05 -10.96 22.41
CA GLY A 25 3.80 -10.66 23.63
C GLY A 25 4.62 -11.86 24.15
N ARG A 26 4.21 -13.10 23.88
CA ARG A 26 5.03 -14.29 24.22
C ARG A 26 6.24 -14.41 23.30
N LEU A 27 6.06 -14.23 22.00
CA LEU A 27 7.13 -14.17 20.99
C LEU A 27 8.17 -13.13 21.39
N GLU A 28 7.74 -11.90 21.69
CA GLU A 28 8.63 -10.83 22.15
C GLU A 28 9.50 -11.27 23.33
N LYS A 29 8.89 -11.87 24.36
CA LYS A 29 9.62 -12.35 25.55
C LYS A 29 10.58 -13.49 25.25
N ARG A 30 10.22 -14.43 24.37
CA ARG A 30 11.09 -15.55 23.98
C ARG A 30 12.32 -15.07 23.23
N VAL A 31 12.17 -14.10 22.34
CA VAL A 31 13.31 -13.46 21.65
C VAL A 31 14.16 -12.70 22.66
N LEU A 32 13.56 -11.85 23.50
CA LEU A 32 14.27 -11.07 24.51
C LEU A 32 15.14 -11.94 25.44
N ALA A 33 14.63 -13.11 25.84
CA ALA A 33 15.35 -14.03 26.73
C ALA A 33 16.63 -14.64 26.10
N LYS A 34 16.78 -14.57 24.77
CA LYS A 34 17.86 -15.20 24.01
C LYS A 34 18.79 -14.19 23.33
N VAL A 35 18.38 -12.93 23.19
CA VAL A 35 19.18 -11.89 22.52
C VAL A 35 20.38 -11.50 23.40
N PRO A 36 21.62 -11.61 22.90
CA PRO A 36 22.80 -11.12 23.60
C PRO A 36 22.78 -9.60 23.82
N GLU A 37 23.47 -9.14 24.86
CA GLU A 37 23.60 -7.71 25.15
C GLU A 37 24.28 -6.96 23.99
N ASP A 38 23.80 -5.73 23.72
CA ASP A 38 24.43 -4.73 22.83
C ASP A 38 24.57 -5.12 21.35
N ILE A 39 23.68 -5.97 20.81
CA ILE A 39 23.59 -6.15 19.36
C ILE A 39 22.94 -4.92 18.72
N GLY A 40 23.73 -4.18 17.93
CA GLY A 40 23.29 -2.98 17.24
C GLY A 40 22.42 -3.27 16.01
N VAL A 41 21.34 -2.50 15.86
CA VAL A 41 20.40 -2.57 14.73
C VAL A 41 20.14 -1.18 14.17
N VAL A 42 20.18 -1.04 12.84
CA VAL A 42 19.69 0.16 12.15
C VAL A 42 18.50 -0.21 11.30
N VAL A 43 17.38 0.51 11.50
CA VAL A 43 16.22 0.46 10.61
C VAL A 43 16.23 1.71 9.75
N TYR A 44 16.41 1.55 8.44
CA TYR A 44 16.37 2.64 7.47
C TYR A 44 15.05 2.63 6.71
N TYR A 45 14.36 3.77 6.71
CA TYR A 45 13.22 4.02 5.84
C TYR A 45 13.70 4.63 4.53
N ALA A 46 13.61 3.87 3.44
CA ALA A 46 14.01 4.33 2.12
C ALA A 46 13.08 5.42 1.60
N PHE A 47 13.65 6.39 0.88
CA PHE A 47 12.90 7.51 0.34
C PHE A 47 13.54 8.10 -0.92
N ASP A 48 12.84 7.97 -2.05
CA ASP A 48 13.22 8.60 -3.30
C ASP A 48 12.63 10.01 -3.41
N TRP A 49 13.51 11.01 -3.45
CA TRP A 49 13.14 12.43 -3.49
C TRP A 49 12.44 12.87 -4.78
N ARG A 50 12.47 12.06 -5.84
CA ARG A 50 11.77 12.32 -7.10
C ARG A 50 10.25 12.14 -6.97
N THR A 51 9.79 11.37 -5.99
CA THR A 51 8.36 11.13 -5.68
C THR A 51 7.64 12.33 -5.02
N ARG A 52 8.35 13.44 -4.81
CA ARG A 52 7.81 14.61 -4.11
C ARG A 52 6.92 15.44 -5.03
N VAL A 53 5.72 14.95 -5.25
CA VAL A 53 4.71 15.50 -6.16
C VAL A 53 3.36 15.59 -5.44
N GLY A 54 2.46 16.44 -5.94
CA GLY A 54 1.11 16.63 -5.38
C GLY A 54 0.94 17.90 -4.55
N PRO A 55 -0.21 18.06 -3.88
CA PRO A 55 -0.61 19.32 -3.25
C PRO A 55 -0.02 19.51 -1.86
N PHE A 56 0.66 18.53 -1.26
CA PHE A 56 1.17 18.65 0.13
C PHE A 56 2.65 18.31 0.30
N VAL A 57 3.45 18.56 -0.74
CA VAL A 57 4.92 18.47 -0.68
C VAL A 57 5.44 19.26 0.52
N GLY A 58 6.14 18.59 1.43
CA GLY A 58 6.58 19.10 2.73
C GLY A 58 6.01 18.32 3.91
N SER A 59 4.87 17.63 3.76
CA SER A 59 4.36 16.69 4.78
C SER A 59 5.32 15.52 5.00
N ASP A 60 5.97 15.07 3.93
CA ASP A 60 7.03 14.05 3.92
C ASP A 60 8.19 14.37 4.89
N LEU A 61 8.54 15.65 5.01
CA LEU A 61 9.57 16.12 5.94
C LEU A 61 9.06 16.34 7.35
N ASN A 62 7.74 16.41 7.52
CA ASN A 62 7.07 16.79 8.76
C ASN A 62 6.40 15.62 9.49
N MET A 63 6.49 14.40 8.94
CA MET A 63 5.80 13.22 9.41
C MET A 63 6.74 12.02 9.48
N PRO A 64 7.33 11.73 10.65
CA PRO A 64 8.11 10.52 10.85
C PRO A 64 7.29 9.27 10.51
N ASN A 65 7.81 8.41 9.63
CA ASN A 65 7.08 7.25 9.12
C ASN A 65 6.68 6.29 10.26
N CYS A 66 5.42 5.85 10.29
CA CYS A 66 4.90 4.99 11.35
C CYS A 66 5.42 3.55 11.27
N GLY A 67 5.48 2.98 10.07
CA GLY A 67 5.93 1.60 9.86
C GLY A 67 7.38 1.39 10.30
N ALA A 68 8.29 2.26 9.84
CA ALA A 68 9.71 2.17 10.22
C ALA A 68 9.94 2.34 11.73
N ARG A 69 9.19 3.25 12.37
CA ARG A 69 9.21 3.42 13.83
C ARG A 69 8.71 2.17 14.55
N ASN A 70 7.61 1.58 14.08
CA ASN A 70 7.02 0.37 14.66
C ASN A 70 7.99 -0.83 14.57
N VAL A 71 8.65 -1.01 13.42
CA VAL A 71 9.71 -2.02 13.24
C VAL A 71 10.88 -1.74 14.17
N GLY A 72 11.39 -0.51 14.23
CA GLY A 72 12.48 -0.13 15.14
C GLY A 72 12.15 -0.41 16.62
N SER A 73 10.95 -0.04 17.06
CA SER A 73 10.51 -0.35 18.43
C SER A 73 10.35 -1.85 18.69
N SER A 74 10.08 -2.64 17.65
CA SER A 74 9.98 -4.10 17.80
C SER A 74 11.35 -4.71 18.12
N PHE A 75 12.40 -4.31 17.39
CA PHE A 75 13.79 -4.68 17.71
C PHE A 75 14.20 -4.22 19.11
N GLN A 76 13.87 -2.97 19.47
CA GLN A 76 14.23 -2.43 20.77
C GLN A 76 13.63 -3.23 21.93
N ARG A 77 12.39 -3.71 21.78
CA ARG A 77 11.68 -4.48 22.80
C ARG A 77 12.19 -5.90 22.98
N THR A 78 12.84 -6.45 21.96
CA THR A 78 13.49 -7.76 22.03
C THR A 78 14.96 -7.68 22.46
N GLY A 79 15.42 -6.53 22.95
CA GLY A 79 16.75 -6.36 23.57
C GLY A 79 17.83 -5.78 22.66
N PHE A 80 17.52 -5.52 21.38
CA PHE A 80 18.49 -4.95 20.45
C PHE A 80 18.71 -3.45 20.67
N ASN A 81 19.95 -2.99 20.53
CA ASN A 81 20.30 -1.57 20.56
C ASN A 81 19.95 -0.93 19.21
N THR A 82 18.83 -0.22 19.14
CA THR A 82 18.20 0.12 17.85
C THR A 82 18.26 1.61 17.52
N ARG A 83 18.47 1.94 16.24
CA ARG A 83 18.35 3.29 15.69
C ARG A 83 17.51 3.32 14.42
N VAL A 84 16.55 4.24 14.34
CA VAL A 84 15.68 4.43 13.17
C VAL A 84 16.17 5.64 12.37
N VAL A 85 16.57 5.42 11.13
CA VAL A 85 17.01 6.45 10.19
C VAL A 85 15.92 6.67 9.14
N LEU A 86 15.52 7.91 8.95
CA LEU A 86 14.53 8.27 7.94
C LEU A 86 15.24 8.88 6.72
N GLY A 87 15.12 8.27 5.54
CA GLY A 87 15.71 8.78 4.29
C GLY A 87 15.20 10.18 3.91
N THR A 88 13.98 10.52 4.33
CA THR A 88 13.44 11.90 4.21
C THR A 88 14.24 12.92 5.03
N TRP A 89 14.91 12.51 6.10
CA TRP A 89 15.68 13.42 6.98
C TRP A 89 17.17 13.32 6.74
N ASN A 90 17.65 12.13 6.37
CA ASN A 90 19.06 11.79 6.21
C ASN A 90 19.31 11.09 4.84
N PRO A 91 19.12 11.78 3.70
CA PRO A 91 19.25 11.15 2.38
C PRO A 91 20.68 10.66 2.07
N ASN A 92 21.68 11.27 2.69
CA ASN A 92 23.09 10.91 2.53
C ASN A 92 23.56 9.85 3.53
N PHE A 93 22.64 9.21 4.26
CA PHE A 93 23.00 8.10 5.13
C PHE A 93 23.65 6.98 4.32
N ASP A 94 24.70 6.41 4.88
CA ASP A 94 25.48 5.32 4.31
C ASP A 94 25.87 4.38 5.44
N PHE A 95 25.38 3.15 5.35
CA PHE A 95 25.47 2.16 6.43
C PHE A 95 26.93 1.83 6.79
N ARG A 96 27.87 1.95 5.84
CA ARG A 96 29.31 1.70 6.07
C ARG A 96 29.89 2.58 7.18
N HIS A 97 29.31 3.77 7.37
CA HIS A 97 29.68 4.73 8.40
C HIS A 97 28.82 4.66 9.66
N ALA A 98 27.83 3.76 9.72
CA ALA A 98 26.98 3.61 10.89
C ALA A 98 27.77 3.00 12.04
N ARG A 99 27.70 3.63 13.21
CA ARG A 99 28.26 3.11 14.46
C ARG A 99 27.25 3.32 15.58
N LEU A 100 26.96 2.26 16.33
CA LEU A 100 26.18 2.30 17.56
C LEU A 100 27.09 1.86 18.70
N ASN A 101 27.25 2.70 19.72
CA ASN A 101 28.20 2.48 20.81
C ASN A 101 29.63 2.17 20.30
N GLY A 102 30.04 2.81 19.20
CA GLY A 102 31.36 2.60 18.57
C GLY A 102 31.49 1.33 17.72
N LYS A 103 30.49 0.45 17.71
CA LYS A 103 30.50 -0.81 16.95
C LYS A 103 29.70 -0.72 15.66
N VAL A 104 30.05 -1.54 14.68
CA VAL A 104 29.22 -1.74 13.48
C VAL A 104 27.92 -2.45 13.88
N PRO A 105 26.74 -1.94 13.51
CA PRO A 105 25.48 -2.64 13.73
C PRO A 105 25.45 -3.98 12.99
N GLN A 106 24.98 -5.05 13.64
CA GLN A 106 24.97 -6.39 13.04
C GLN A 106 23.71 -6.66 12.20
N ILE A 107 22.67 -5.83 12.31
CA ILE A 107 21.46 -5.94 11.49
C ILE A 107 21.16 -4.60 10.82
N PHE A 108 20.86 -4.67 9.52
CA PHE A 108 20.36 -3.56 8.73
C PHE A 108 18.96 -3.88 8.20
N GLY A 109 17.93 -3.29 8.80
CA GLY A 109 16.56 -3.39 8.32
C GLY A 109 16.26 -2.28 7.32
N VAL A 110 15.80 -2.63 6.12
CA VAL A 110 15.42 -1.67 5.07
C VAL A 110 13.91 -1.75 4.85
N SER A 111 13.18 -0.73 5.28
CA SER A 111 11.74 -0.59 5.04
C SER A 111 11.51 0.34 3.86
N SER A 112 10.84 -0.13 2.81
CA SER A 112 10.60 0.65 1.60
C SER A 112 9.15 0.55 1.10
N MET A 113 8.72 1.58 0.37
CA MET A 113 7.63 1.46 -0.62
C MET A 113 8.24 1.18 -1.99
N GLN A 114 7.48 0.61 -2.92
CA GLN A 114 7.94 0.29 -4.28
C GLN A 114 8.49 1.53 -5.00
N ILE A 115 7.85 2.68 -4.83
CA ILE A 115 8.29 3.96 -5.43
C ILE A 115 9.61 4.51 -4.87
N HIS A 116 10.22 3.82 -3.90
CA HIS A 116 11.50 4.15 -3.27
C HIS A 116 12.54 3.04 -3.41
N GLU A 117 12.31 2.09 -4.32
CA GLU A 117 13.17 0.94 -4.60
C GLU A 117 14.62 1.36 -4.84
N LYS A 118 14.86 2.41 -5.63
CA LYS A 118 16.24 2.77 -6.02
C LYS A 118 17.09 3.16 -4.81
N ASP A 119 16.52 3.94 -3.89
CA ASP A 119 17.19 4.31 -2.64
C ASP A 119 17.41 3.07 -1.76
N ALA A 120 16.41 2.19 -1.63
CA ALA A 120 16.54 0.95 -0.88
C ALA A 120 17.70 0.08 -1.41
N HIS A 121 17.74 -0.20 -2.72
CA HIS A 121 18.80 -1.01 -3.35
C HIS A 121 20.17 -0.35 -3.29
N GLU A 122 20.25 0.99 -3.33
CA GLU A 122 21.51 1.70 -3.10
C GLU A 122 22.04 1.44 -1.68
N LYS A 123 21.19 1.55 -0.65
CA LYS A 123 21.64 1.33 0.74
C LYS A 123 21.95 -0.14 1.01
N ILE A 124 21.22 -1.07 0.39
CA ILE A 124 21.50 -2.50 0.44
C ILE A 124 22.91 -2.78 -0.12
N ARG A 125 23.22 -2.30 -1.34
CA ARG A 125 24.56 -2.44 -1.95
C ARG A 125 25.67 -1.86 -1.06
N GLN A 126 25.43 -0.72 -0.43
CA GLN A 126 26.41 -0.11 0.49
C GLN A 126 26.69 -1.01 1.71
N ALA A 127 25.66 -1.63 2.29
CA ALA A 127 25.83 -2.54 3.42
C ALA A 127 26.55 -3.85 2.99
N ILE A 128 26.22 -4.38 1.80
CA ILE A 128 26.86 -5.60 1.28
C ILE A 128 28.36 -5.39 1.02
N SER A 129 28.76 -4.18 0.57
CA SER A 129 30.16 -3.89 0.23
C SER A 129 31.11 -3.82 1.44
N MET A 130 30.67 -4.18 2.65
CA MET A 130 31.47 -4.15 3.88
C MET A 130 32.32 -5.41 4.11
N GLY A 131 32.21 -6.43 3.26
CA GLY A 131 32.96 -7.68 3.42
C GLY A 131 32.59 -8.40 4.71
N ASP A 132 33.58 -8.76 5.52
CA ASP A 132 33.39 -9.52 6.76
C ASP A 132 32.59 -8.76 7.84
N GLU A 133 32.54 -7.42 7.77
CA GLU A 133 31.73 -6.59 8.68
C GLU A 133 30.29 -6.38 8.19
N ARG A 134 29.88 -7.04 7.10
CA ARG A 134 28.53 -6.94 6.52
C ARG A 134 27.46 -7.38 7.54
N PRO A 135 26.38 -6.60 7.72
CA PRO A 135 25.28 -6.97 8.61
C PRO A 135 24.39 -8.05 7.98
N LEU A 136 23.54 -8.67 8.81
CA LEU A 136 22.32 -9.29 8.32
C LEU A 136 21.39 -8.20 7.76
N ILE A 137 21.01 -8.31 6.49
CA ILE A 137 20.15 -7.35 5.79
C ILE A 137 18.74 -7.91 5.67
N ILE A 138 17.77 -7.20 6.27
CA ILE A 138 16.36 -7.58 6.28
C ILE A 138 15.55 -6.56 5.47
N GLY A 139 14.96 -6.99 4.37
CA GLY A 139 14.03 -6.19 3.56
C GLY A 139 12.61 -6.21 4.13
N GLY A 140 11.88 -5.10 4.06
CA GLY A 140 10.52 -5.01 4.58
C GLY A 140 9.71 -3.84 4.01
N GLY A 141 8.60 -3.54 4.69
CA GLY A 141 7.66 -2.49 4.31
C GLY A 141 6.69 -2.92 3.19
N PRO A 142 5.86 -1.99 2.68
CA PRO A 142 4.95 -2.27 1.57
C PRO A 142 5.64 -2.89 0.35
N HIS A 143 6.93 -2.57 0.13
CA HIS A 143 7.72 -3.22 -0.91
C HIS A 143 7.73 -4.74 -0.78
N ALA A 144 8.14 -5.25 0.40
CA ALA A 144 8.18 -6.69 0.65
C ALA A 144 6.77 -7.31 0.61
N ASN A 145 5.78 -6.63 1.17
CA ASN A 145 4.42 -7.16 1.24
C ASN A 145 3.79 -7.45 -0.13
N TYR A 146 4.04 -6.60 -1.14
CA TYR A 146 3.43 -6.76 -2.46
C TYR A 146 4.38 -7.37 -3.51
N GLN A 147 5.69 -7.23 -3.33
CA GLN A 147 6.69 -7.65 -4.33
C GLN A 147 8.04 -8.05 -3.70
N ALA A 148 8.03 -8.90 -2.67
CA ALA A 148 9.25 -9.32 -1.98
C ALA A 148 10.38 -9.82 -2.89
N TRP A 149 10.07 -10.45 -4.02
CA TRP A 149 11.06 -11.01 -4.93
C TRP A 149 11.95 -9.94 -5.56
N ASP A 150 11.51 -8.68 -5.63
CA ASP A 150 12.29 -7.56 -6.19
C ASP A 150 13.52 -7.23 -5.34
N TYR A 151 13.54 -7.62 -4.05
CA TYR A 151 14.71 -7.48 -3.19
C TYR A 151 15.85 -8.47 -3.49
N PHE A 152 15.70 -9.37 -4.47
CA PHE A 152 16.64 -10.45 -4.74
C PHE A 152 17.11 -10.45 -6.20
N ASP A 153 18.39 -10.75 -6.37
CA ASP A 153 19.06 -10.90 -7.66
C ASP A 153 19.98 -12.13 -7.60
N ARG A 154 20.33 -12.72 -8.74
CA ARG A 154 21.35 -13.79 -8.76
C ARG A 154 22.71 -13.25 -8.35
N ASP A 155 22.98 -11.97 -8.65
CA ASP A 155 24.11 -11.23 -8.14
C ASP A 155 24.00 -11.04 -6.61
N PRO A 156 24.93 -11.63 -5.82
CA PRO A 156 24.93 -11.51 -4.36
C PRO A 156 25.14 -10.07 -3.88
N THR A 157 25.63 -9.16 -4.74
CA THR A 157 25.86 -7.77 -4.37
C THR A 157 24.58 -6.92 -4.35
N ASN A 158 23.45 -7.47 -4.79
CA ASN A 158 22.18 -6.72 -4.94
C ASN A 158 21.01 -7.28 -4.12
N SER A 159 21.24 -8.29 -3.28
CA SER A 159 20.17 -8.99 -2.56
C SER A 159 20.17 -8.70 -1.06
N VAL A 160 18.99 -8.57 -0.47
CA VAL A 160 18.84 -8.75 0.99
C VAL A 160 19.08 -10.24 1.35
N ASP A 161 19.31 -10.53 2.63
CA ASP A 161 19.39 -11.93 3.08
C ASP A 161 17.99 -12.54 3.20
N VAL A 162 17.04 -11.74 3.69
CA VAL A 162 15.64 -12.14 3.88
C VAL A 162 14.71 -10.95 3.75
N ALA A 163 13.56 -11.14 3.12
CA ALA A 163 12.47 -10.17 3.06
C ALA A 163 11.32 -10.63 3.96
N VAL A 164 10.84 -9.74 4.82
CA VAL A 164 9.70 -9.99 5.73
C VAL A 164 8.44 -9.41 5.11
N MET A 165 7.49 -10.30 4.79
CA MET A 165 6.16 -10.01 4.26
C MET A 165 5.17 -10.09 5.44
N GLY A 166 4.69 -8.95 5.93
CA GLY A 166 3.66 -8.91 6.97
C GLY A 166 3.92 -7.94 8.11
N GLU A 167 3.33 -8.26 9.27
CA GLU A 167 3.44 -7.44 10.48
C GLU A 167 4.63 -7.89 11.35
N THR A 168 4.91 -7.16 12.43
CA THR A 168 6.15 -7.37 13.19
C THR A 168 6.19 -8.68 13.99
N ASN A 169 5.09 -9.44 14.09
CA ASN A 169 5.14 -10.82 14.60
C ASN A 169 5.99 -11.72 13.71
N VAL A 170 5.94 -11.54 12.38
CA VAL A 170 6.77 -12.32 11.45
C VAL A 170 8.25 -12.02 11.68
N LEU A 171 8.57 -10.76 11.99
CA LEU A 171 9.92 -10.37 12.40
C LEU A 171 10.33 -11.05 13.72
N TYR A 172 9.43 -11.16 14.71
CA TYR A 172 9.74 -11.86 15.96
C TYR A 172 9.95 -13.36 15.76
N GLU A 173 9.11 -14.02 14.97
CA GLU A 173 9.31 -15.44 14.63
C GLU A 173 10.65 -15.64 13.92
N LEU A 174 11.00 -14.79 12.93
CA LEU A 174 12.29 -14.84 12.27
C LEU A 174 13.45 -14.65 13.25
N LEU A 175 13.39 -13.62 14.10
CA LEU A 175 14.44 -13.34 15.08
C LEU A 175 14.60 -14.47 16.08
N GLU A 176 13.50 -15.08 16.54
CA GLU A 176 13.53 -16.26 17.41
C GLU A 176 14.38 -17.38 16.81
N ARG A 177 14.17 -17.71 15.53
CA ARG A 177 14.93 -18.77 14.86
C ARG A 177 16.39 -18.40 14.67
N ILE A 178 16.69 -17.15 14.36
CA ILE A 178 18.06 -16.69 14.20
C ILE A 178 18.82 -16.79 15.54
N VAL A 179 18.23 -16.31 16.64
CA VAL A 179 18.92 -16.35 17.95
C VAL A 179 19.03 -17.76 18.53
N GLU A 180 18.09 -18.66 18.23
CA GLU A 180 18.18 -20.08 18.60
C GLU A 180 19.34 -20.82 17.94
N HIS A 181 19.73 -20.39 16.74
CA HIS A 181 20.81 -21.00 15.96
C HIS A 181 22.13 -20.19 16.05
N ARG A 182 22.22 -19.29 17.03
CA ARG A 182 23.40 -18.47 17.27
C ARG A 182 24.38 -19.17 18.22
N GLY A 183 25.59 -19.43 17.76
CA GLY A 183 26.73 -19.77 18.61
C GLY A 183 27.30 -18.55 19.35
N ASN A 184 28.07 -18.78 20.42
CA ASN A 184 28.55 -17.74 21.35
C ASN A 184 29.20 -16.53 20.66
N SER A 185 30.01 -16.76 19.61
CA SER A 185 30.78 -15.72 18.91
C SER A 185 30.29 -15.40 17.50
N GLN A 186 29.14 -15.94 17.08
CA GLN A 186 28.64 -15.75 15.71
C GLN A 186 27.93 -14.42 15.52
N THR A 187 28.05 -13.83 14.34
CA THR A 187 27.27 -12.67 13.91
C THR A 187 25.80 -13.04 13.69
N MET A 188 24.92 -12.04 13.66
CA MET A 188 23.51 -12.27 13.30
C MET A 188 23.35 -12.83 11.88
N LEU A 189 24.25 -12.47 10.96
CA LEU A 189 24.26 -13.02 9.60
C LEU A 189 24.61 -14.51 9.59
N GLU A 190 25.69 -14.91 10.25
CA GLU A 190 26.06 -16.32 10.36
C GLU A 190 24.97 -17.15 11.04
N SER A 191 24.32 -16.57 12.05
CA SER A 191 23.20 -17.20 12.77
C SER A 191 21.98 -17.41 11.87
N PHE A 192 21.68 -16.45 10.99
CA PHE A 192 20.64 -16.58 9.97
C PHE A 192 20.99 -17.70 8.98
N GLU A 193 22.23 -17.72 8.48
CA GLU A 193 22.69 -18.78 7.58
C GLU A 193 22.65 -20.17 8.24
N ASN A 194 22.92 -20.27 9.55
CA ASN A 194 22.74 -21.50 10.30
C ASN A 194 21.26 -21.89 10.41
N ALA A 195 20.37 -20.96 10.77
CA ALA A 195 18.94 -21.24 10.85
C ALA A 195 18.40 -21.72 9.50
N LYS A 196 18.84 -21.07 8.41
CA LYS A 196 18.51 -21.43 7.02
C LYS A 196 18.98 -22.85 6.67
N ARG A 197 20.27 -23.17 6.86
CA ARG A 197 20.84 -24.50 6.54
C ARG A 197 20.19 -25.64 7.33
N ASN A 198 19.73 -25.37 8.55
CA ASN A 198 19.03 -26.34 9.39
C ASN A 198 17.53 -26.45 9.09
N GLY A 199 17.00 -25.72 8.09
CA GLY A 199 15.58 -25.73 7.75
C GLY A 199 14.68 -25.08 8.81
N ALA A 200 15.26 -24.31 9.74
CA ALA A 200 14.52 -23.72 10.86
C ALA A 200 13.63 -22.53 10.46
N LEU A 201 13.71 -22.09 9.20
CA LEU A 201 12.94 -20.97 8.65
C LEU A 201 11.64 -21.40 7.94
N ASP A 202 11.46 -22.69 7.64
CA ASP A 202 10.40 -23.22 6.77
C ASP A 202 8.97 -22.98 7.31
N ASP A 203 8.83 -22.89 8.62
CA ASP A 203 7.57 -22.68 9.32
C ASP A 203 7.32 -21.23 9.72
N VAL A 204 8.30 -20.33 9.58
CA VAL A 204 8.12 -18.88 9.78
C VAL A 204 7.30 -18.34 8.62
N LYS A 205 6.01 -18.09 8.82
CA LYS A 205 5.09 -17.70 7.74
C LYS A 205 5.24 -16.22 7.40
N GLY A 206 5.48 -15.93 6.12
CA GLY A 206 5.59 -14.57 5.61
C GLY A 206 7.04 -14.09 5.42
N ILE A 207 7.98 -14.97 5.10
CA ILE A 207 9.33 -14.56 4.70
C ILE A 207 9.67 -15.08 3.31
N MET A 208 10.60 -14.38 2.67
CA MET A 208 11.21 -14.80 1.42
C MET A 208 12.72 -14.71 1.53
N TYR A 209 13.44 -15.71 1.02
CA TYR A 209 14.91 -15.72 0.97
C TYR A 209 15.40 -16.60 -0.19
N LEU A 210 16.66 -16.41 -0.61
CA LEU A 210 17.28 -17.22 -1.66
C LEU A 210 17.79 -18.55 -1.11
N SER A 211 17.68 -19.62 -1.91
CA SER A 211 18.39 -20.89 -1.67
C SER A 211 19.92 -20.68 -1.63
N ASP A 212 20.65 -21.66 -1.08
CA ASP A 212 22.12 -21.58 -0.96
C ASP A 212 22.82 -21.51 -2.33
N ASP A 213 22.30 -22.22 -3.33
CA ASP A 213 22.75 -22.15 -4.73
C ASP A 213 22.26 -20.91 -5.47
N ARG A 214 21.40 -20.08 -4.84
CA ARG A 214 20.78 -18.86 -5.39
C ARG A 214 19.94 -19.10 -6.65
N GLU A 215 19.55 -20.34 -6.92
CA GLU A 215 18.74 -20.69 -8.10
C GLU A 215 17.24 -20.52 -7.86
N ILE A 216 16.78 -20.54 -6.60
CA ILE A 216 15.37 -20.55 -6.23
C ILE A 216 15.11 -19.56 -5.08
N LEU A 217 14.01 -18.81 -5.18
CA LEU A 217 13.44 -18.03 -4.08
C LEU A 217 12.48 -18.88 -3.27
N ILE A 218 12.73 -19.02 -1.98
CA ILE A 218 11.86 -19.74 -1.05
C ILE A 218 10.86 -18.73 -0.48
N ASN A 219 9.56 -18.98 -0.71
CA ASN A 219 8.46 -18.23 -0.11
C ASN A 219 7.71 -19.13 0.89
N THR A 220 7.77 -18.77 2.17
CA THR A 220 7.21 -19.59 3.26
C THR A 220 5.69 -19.49 3.40
N GLY A 221 5.06 -18.62 2.61
CA GLY A 221 3.61 -18.50 2.48
C GLY A 221 3.04 -17.24 3.12
N LYS A 222 1.71 -17.25 3.27
CA LYS A 222 0.93 -16.10 3.76
C LYS A 222 1.23 -15.83 5.25
N PRO A 223 1.56 -14.59 5.65
CA PRO A 223 1.83 -14.27 7.05
C PRO A 223 0.58 -14.39 7.93
N LEU A 224 0.80 -14.63 9.23
CA LEU A 224 -0.22 -14.44 10.26
C LEU A 224 -0.33 -12.97 10.64
N LEU A 225 -1.56 -12.47 10.85
CA LEU A 225 -1.82 -11.11 11.33
C LEU A 225 -2.03 -11.08 12.85
N VAL A 226 -1.66 -9.97 13.49
CA VAL A 226 -1.93 -9.76 14.92
C VAL A 226 -3.40 -9.40 15.12
N ALA A 227 -4.20 -10.26 15.75
CA ALA A 227 -5.65 -10.00 15.88
C ALA A 227 -5.97 -8.75 16.74
N ASP A 228 -5.28 -8.61 17.88
CA ASP A 228 -5.50 -7.54 18.85
C ASP A 228 -4.40 -6.48 18.73
N LEU A 229 -4.75 -5.29 18.23
CA LEU A 229 -3.76 -4.22 17.99
C LEU A 229 -3.20 -3.64 19.29
N ASP A 230 -3.80 -3.94 20.44
CA ASP A 230 -3.27 -3.53 21.74
C ASP A 230 -2.03 -4.35 22.14
N GLU A 231 -1.79 -5.50 21.48
CA GLU A 231 -0.56 -6.27 21.69
C GLU A 231 0.68 -5.55 21.11
N PHE A 232 0.51 -4.65 20.15
CA PHE A 232 1.59 -3.79 19.70
C PHE A 232 2.07 -2.88 20.85
N GLN A 233 3.35 -2.57 20.84
CA GLN A 233 3.99 -1.62 21.73
C GLN A 233 3.42 -0.20 21.65
N PRO A 234 3.54 0.60 22.73
CA PRO A 234 3.16 2.01 22.73
C PRO A 234 3.83 2.80 21.60
N GLU A 235 3.10 3.74 21.01
CA GLU A 235 3.56 4.52 19.86
C GLU A 235 4.80 5.38 20.16
N ILE A 236 4.96 5.79 21.42
CA ILE A 236 6.07 6.64 21.85
C ILE A 236 7.43 5.96 21.67
N GLU A 237 7.48 4.63 21.77
CA GLU A 237 8.74 3.88 21.80
C GLU A 237 9.52 4.09 20.50
N GLY A 238 8.83 4.08 19.36
CA GLY A 238 9.45 4.34 18.07
C GLY A 238 10.02 5.77 17.94
N PHE A 239 9.50 6.76 18.70
CA PHE A 239 10.05 8.12 18.70
C PHE A 239 11.35 8.25 19.50
N ARG A 240 11.60 7.35 20.47
CA ARG A 240 12.84 7.32 21.25
C ARG A 240 14.06 6.90 20.43
N LEU A 241 13.81 6.30 19.26
CA LEU A 241 14.82 5.67 18.43
C LEU A 241 15.21 6.49 17.21
N ILE A 242 14.62 7.67 16.98
CA ILE A 242 14.80 8.39 15.71
C ILE A 242 16.16 9.08 15.66
N GLU A 243 16.89 8.83 14.58
CA GLU A 243 18.15 9.49 14.26
C GLU A 243 17.93 11.00 14.00
N PRO A 244 18.75 11.88 14.59
CA PRO A 244 18.62 13.29 14.33
C PRO A 244 18.87 13.67 12.87
N ARG A 245 17.99 14.54 12.37
CA ARG A 245 18.03 15.05 11.01
C ARG A 245 19.40 15.60 10.62
N SER A 246 19.87 15.24 9.43
CA SER A 246 21.18 15.64 8.91
C SER A 246 21.27 15.47 7.40
N TRP A 247 21.53 16.57 6.69
CA TRP A 247 21.67 16.58 5.24
C TRP A 247 23.05 16.19 4.72
N ARG A 248 24.10 16.17 5.56
CA ARG A 248 25.49 15.95 5.10
C ARG A 248 26.19 14.77 5.74
N ARG A 249 25.73 14.35 6.93
CA ARG A 249 26.32 13.23 7.67
C ARG A 249 25.97 11.91 6.98
N LYS A 250 26.98 11.05 6.84
CA LYS A 250 26.86 9.68 6.34
C LYS A 250 26.50 8.66 7.43
N GLY A 251 27.17 8.73 8.57
CA GLY A 251 26.94 7.83 9.72
C GLY A 251 25.86 8.30 10.69
N LEU A 252 25.79 7.63 11.84
CA LEU A 252 24.86 7.93 12.94
C LEU A 252 25.44 8.96 13.92
N LYS A 253 24.56 9.63 14.66
CA LYS A 253 24.93 10.37 15.88
C LYS A 253 24.85 9.46 17.09
N ASN A 254 25.65 9.78 18.11
CA ASN A 254 25.72 9.04 19.36
C ASN A 254 24.32 8.81 19.97
N ASN A 255 23.49 9.85 20.03
CA ASN A 255 22.18 9.80 20.68
C ASN A 255 21.04 10.07 19.69
N PRO A 256 19.86 9.44 19.89
CA PRO A 256 18.67 9.73 19.11
C PRO A 256 18.17 11.14 19.42
N ILE A 257 17.17 11.62 18.68
CA ILE A 257 16.53 12.91 18.98
C ILE A 257 15.85 12.81 20.35
N PRO A 258 16.14 13.70 21.30
CA PRO A 258 15.37 13.78 22.54
C PRO A 258 13.90 14.07 22.23
N LEU A 259 12.95 13.36 22.88
CA LEU A 259 11.51 13.47 22.58
C LEU A 259 11.00 14.92 22.52
N GLY A 260 11.39 15.76 23.48
CA GLY A 260 11.00 17.18 23.52
C GLY A 260 11.53 18.04 22.36
N ARG A 261 12.42 17.49 21.52
CA ARG A 261 12.95 18.15 20.31
C ARG A 261 12.39 17.57 19.01
N ILE A 262 11.60 16.50 19.05
CA ILE A 262 11.04 15.85 17.84
C ILE A 262 10.29 16.85 16.97
N ARG A 263 9.38 17.63 17.55
CA ARG A 263 8.60 18.64 16.83
C ARG A 263 9.47 19.66 16.08
N ASN A 264 10.53 20.15 16.71
CA ASN A 264 11.44 21.15 16.12
C ASN A 264 12.38 20.55 15.05
N ASN A 265 12.42 19.22 14.91
CA ASN A 265 13.25 18.51 13.94
C ASN A 265 12.44 17.96 12.74
N GLY A 266 11.18 18.38 12.58
CA GLY A 266 10.30 17.89 11.54
C GLY A 266 9.28 16.86 12.04
N GLY A 267 9.12 16.65 13.34
CA GLY A 267 8.03 15.84 13.90
C GLY A 267 6.78 16.65 14.19
N THR A 268 6.36 17.56 13.30
CA THR A 268 5.19 18.42 13.55
C THR A 268 3.87 17.68 13.33
N ILE A 269 3.87 16.66 12.48
CA ILE A 269 2.79 15.71 12.25
C ILE A 269 3.22 14.36 12.82
N VAL A 270 2.47 13.83 13.76
CA VAL A 270 2.72 12.50 14.34
C VAL A 270 1.79 11.51 13.66
N SER A 271 2.35 10.52 12.98
CA SER A 271 1.58 9.36 12.51
C SER A 271 1.41 8.35 13.66
N MET A 272 0.29 7.65 13.72
CA MET A 272 0.10 6.55 14.68
C MET A 272 -0.85 5.51 14.12
N ILE A 273 -0.68 4.24 14.51
CA ILE A 273 -1.63 3.19 14.15
C ILE A 273 -2.89 3.39 14.98
N THR A 274 -4.05 3.44 14.33
CA THR A 274 -5.37 3.54 15.00
C THR A 274 -6.25 2.36 14.65
N SER A 275 -6.18 1.96 13.39
CA SER A 275 -6.67 0.69 12.89
C SER A 275 -5.75 0.16 11.79
N ARG A 276 -5.93 -1.09 11.42
CA ARG A 276 -5.26 -1.75 10.30
C ARG A 276 -6.22 -2.62 9.52
N GLY A 277 -6.05 -2.58 8.21
CA GLY A 277 -6.76 -3.39 7.25
C GLY A 277 -8.05 -2.77 6.74
N CYS A 278 -8.54 -3.34 5.65
CA CYS A 278 -9.71 -2.91 4.91
C CYS A 278 -10.44 -4.15 4.38
N ASN A 279 -11.76 -4.19 4.50
CA ASN A 279 -12.59 -5.29 3.97
C ASN A 279 -13.24 -4.97 2.61
N PHE A 280 -12.96 -3.80 2.05
CA PHE A 280 -13.44 -3.41 0.73
C PHE A 280 -12.74 -4.21 -0.36
N ASP A 281 -13.38 -4.28 -1.52
CA ASP A 281 -12.95 -5.12 -2.64
C ASP A 281 -12.58 -4.28 -3.87
N CYS A 282 -11.79 -3.22 -3.68
CA CYS A 282 -11.41 -2.30 -4.75
C CYS A 282 -10.26 -2.85 -5.61
N ASP A 283 -10.48 -2.99 -6.92
CA ASP A 283 -9.52 -3.66 -7.82
C ASP A 283 -8.15 -2.98 -7.90
N TYR A 284 -8.10 -1.65 -7.77
CA TYR A 284 -6.88 -0.85 -7.83
C TYR A 284 -6.09 -0.81 -6.51
N CYS A 285 -6.66 -1.29 -5.41
CA CYS A 285 -6.07 -1.14 -4.08
C CYS A 285 -5.43 -2.46 -3.62
N PRO A 286 -4.14 -2.46 -3.22
CA PRO A 286 -3.48 -3.69 -2.76
C PRO A 286 -3.71 -4.00 -1.27
N ILE A 287 -4.27 -3.05 -0.51
CA ILE A 287 -4.46 -3.13 0.94
C ILE A 287 -5.33 -4.33 1.35
N PRO A 288 -6.50 -4.60 0.73
CA PRO A 288 -7.39 -5.67 1.18
C PRO A 288 -6.73 -7.05 1.17
N GLU A 289 -5.94 -7.37 0.14
CA GLU A 289 -5.25 -8.66 0.05
C GLU A 289 -4.20 -8.82 1.16
N ASN A 290 -3.38 -7.80 1.39
CA ASN A 290 -2.38 -7.80 2.46
C ASN A 290 -3.00 -7.81 3.87
N ALA A 291 -4.14 -7.14 4.04
CA ALA A 291 -4.94 -7.16 5.25
C ALA A 291 -5.84 -8.41 5.38
N GLN A 292 -5.80 -9.31 4.39
CA GLN A 292 -6.60 -10.52 4.33
C GLN A 292 -8.10 -10.24 4.46
N TYR A 293 -8.57 -9.11 3.92
CA TYR A 293 -9.95 -8.62 3.94
C TYR A 293 -10.51 -8.45 5.37
N THR A 294 -9.65 -8.07 6.32
CA THR A 294 -10.04 -7.86 7.72
C THR A 294 -9.68 -6.47 8.21
N GLU A 295 -10.45 -5.99 9.18
CA GLU A 295 -10.27 -4.69 9.82
C GLU A 295 -10.10 -4.90 11.32
N ARG A 296 -9.08 -4.26 11.89
CA ARG A 296 -8.72 -4.34 13.31
C ARG A 296 -8.53 -2.93 13.84
N SER A 297 -8.97 -2.66 15.06
CA SER A 297 -8.80 -1.36 15.73
C SER A 297 -8.15 -1.54 17.08
N LYS A 298 -7.40 -0.55 17.54
CA LYS A 298 -6.99 -0.44 18.94
C LYS A 298 -8.22 -0.25 19.83
N SER A 299 -8.14 -0.67 21.09
CA SER A 299 -9.20 -0.40 22.06
C SER A 299 -9.38 1.11 22.32
N PRO A 300 -10.57 1.55 22.77
CA PRO A 300 -10.78 2.91 23.24
C PRO A 300 -9.75 3.36 24.28
N GLU A 301 -9.41 2.48 25.22
CA GLU A 301 -8.47 2.74 26.32
C GLU A 301 -7.07 2.98 25.78
N ARG A 302 -6.58 2.07 24.92
CA ARG A 302 -5.26 2.18 24.31
C ARG A 302 -5.14 3.41 23.43
N MET A 303 -6.17 3.75 22.67
CA MET A 303 -6.21 4.96 21.87
C MET A 303 -6.06 6.21 22.73
N VAL A 304 -6.84 6.33 23.81
CA VAL A 304 -6.74 7.46 24.74
C VAL A 304 -5.33 7.57 25.35
N GLU A 305 -4.73 6.43 25.71
CA GLU A 305 -3.39 6.38 26.30
C GLU A 305 -2.31 6.86 25.32
N ASP A 306 -2.29 6.31 24.09
CA ASP A 306 -1.36 6.74 23.04
C ASP A 306 -1.52 8.25 22.74
N PHE A 307 -2.77 8.75 22.62
CA PHE A 307 -3.03 10.18 22.38
C PHE A 307 -2.51 11.07 23.52
N LYS A 308 -2.72 10.67 24.78
CA LYS A 308 -2.22 11.40 25.96
C LYS A 308 -0.70 11.46 25.93
N GLU A 309 -0.05 10.31 25.75
CA GLU A 309 1.39 10.20 25.81
C GLU A 309 2.08 11.00 24.69
N LEU A 310 1.64 10.80 23.44
CA LEU A 310 2.16 11.53 22.28
C LEU A 310 1.97 13.04 22.44
N THR A 311 0.81 13.48 22.92
CA THR A 311 0.53 14.91 23.13
C THR A 311 1.36 15.51 24.26
N ALA A 312 1.52 14.78 25.36
CA ALA A 312 2.29 15.23 26.51
C ALA A 312 3.79 15.37 26.19
N LEU A 313 4.35 14.38 25.50
CA LEU A 313 5.79 14.26 25.29
C LEU A 313 6.29 14.95 24.01
N LEU A 314 5.51 14.91 22.92
CA LEU A 314 5.94 15.42 21.61
C LEU A 314 5.33 16.78 21.27
N ARG A 315 4.17 17.10 21.86
CA ARG A 315 3.38 18.32 21.61
C ARG A 315 3.18 18.61 20.11
N PRO A 316 2.71 17.63 19.32
CA PRO A 316 2.63 17.77 17.87
C PRO A 316 1.62 18.85 17.45
N SER A 317 1.78 19.38 16.24
CA SER A 317 0.80 20.29 15.64
C SER A 317 -0.44 19.54 15.14
N PHE A 318 -0.26 18.27 14.75
CA PHE A 318 -1.31 17.39 14.24
C PHE A 318 -0.96 15.92 14.50
N ILE A 319 -1.96 15.08 14.73
CA ILE A 319 -1.82 13.63 14.80
C ILE A 319 -2.63 13.04 13.66
N PHE A 320 -1.98 12.23 12.82
CA PHE A 320 -2.62 11.51 11.72
C PHE A 320 -2.72 10.03 12.09
N GLY A 321 -3.95 9.53 12.23
CA GLY A 321 -4.20 8.12 12.45
C GLY A 321 -4.06 7.39 11.13
N THR A 322 -3.01 6.58 11.00
CA THR A 322 -2.86 5.66 9.88
C THR A 322 -3.92 4.57 10.06
N CYS A 323 -4.85 4.53 9.12
CA CYS A 323 -5.93 3.57 9.01
C CYS A 323 -6.27 3.42 7.54
N ASP A 324 -6.92 2.32 7.17
CA ASP A 324 -7.48 2.20 5.83
C ASP A 324 -8.96 2.63 5.80
N ASN A 325 -9.67 2.50 6.94
CA ASN A 325 -11.01 3.05 7.14
C ASN A 325 -11.38 3.14 8.64
N ALA A 326 -11.35 4.33 9.23
CA ALA A 326 -11.58 4.54 10.66
C ALA A 326 -13.04 4.35 11.11
N LEU A 327 -14.01 4.38 10.18
CA LEU A 327 -15.44 4.28 10.48
C LEU A 327 -16.06 2.94 10.06
N ALA A 328 -15.24 1.96 9.68
CA ALA A 328 -15.72 0.66 9.23
C ALA A 328 -16.18 -0.29 10.36
N PHE A 329 -16.04 0.14 11.61
CA PHE A 329 -16.31 -0.68 12.79
C PHE A 329 -17.78 -0.64 13.20
N GLY A 330 -18.20 -1.66 13.95
CA GLY A 330 -19.56 -1.72 14.48
C GLY A 330 -19.90 -0.49 15.34
N ARG A 331 -21.14 -0.01 15.23
CA ARG A 331 -21.64 1.21 15.88
C ARG A 331 -21.23 1.35 17.36
N ARG A 332 -21.42 0.30 18.15
CA ARG A 332 -21.09 0.27 19.59
C ARG A 332 -19.60 0.48 19.86
N HIS A 333 -18.72 0.01 18.97
CA HIS A 333 -17.27 0.24 19.09
C HIS A 333 -16.93 1.71 18.85
N LEU A 334 -17.46 2.29 17.77
CA LEU A 334 -17.25 3.69 17.42
C LEU A 334 -17.75 4.64 18.52
N GLU A 335 -18.94 4.40 19.07
CA GLU A 335 -19.49 5.16 20.19
C GLU A 335 -18.55 5.11 21.39
N LYS A 336 -18.17 3.90 21.85
CA LYS A 336 -17.23 3.73 22.97
C LYS A 336 -15.90 4.45 22.73
N GLN A 337 -15.35 4.34 21.52
CA GLN A 337 -14.08 4.94 21.17
C GLN A 337 -14.12 6.46 21.27
N TYR A 338 -15.08 7.10 20.59
CA TYR A 338 -15.16 8.56 20.59
C TYR A 338 -15.69 9.12 21.91
N GLU A 339 -16.51 8.39 22.65
CA GLU A 339 -16.87 8.73 24.02
C GLU A 339 -15.67 8.73 24.97
N ALA A 340 -14.83 7.68 24.92
CA ALA A 340 -13.63 7.60 25.73
C ALA A 340 -12.68 8.77 25.42
N MET A 341 -12.49 9.08 24.13
CA MET A 341 -11.69 10.22 23.69
C MET A 341 -12.31 11.57 24.11
N ALA A 342 -13.62 11.75 24.01
CA ALA A 342 -14.30 13.00 24.38
C ALA A 342 -14.24 13.29 25.89
N ARG A 343 -14.28 12.25 26.73
CA ARG A 343 -14.12 12.37 28.20
C ARG A 343 -12.66 12.56 28.63
N ALA A 344 -11.70 12.23 27.76
CA ALA A 344 -10.29 12.29 28.10
C ALA A 344 -9.72 13.72 28.14
N THR A 345 -8.72 13.89 28.99
CA THR A 345 -7.96 15.14 29.13
C THR A 345 -6.46 14.86 29.07
N VAL A 346 -5.69 15.82 28.56
CA VAL A 346 -4.22 15.81 28.60
C VAL A 346 -3.72 17.20 28.96
N ASN A 347 -2.74 17.30 29.86
CA ASN A 347 -2.20 18.56 30.37
C ASN A 347 -3.28 19.54 30.87
N GLY A 348 -4.28 19.02 31.59
CA GLY A 348 -5.39 19.81 32.14
C GLY A 348 -6.42 20.32 31.13
N LYS A 349 -6.34 19.90 29.85
CA LYS A 349 -7.27 20.31 28.79
C LYS A 349 -8.01 19.11 28.21
N ARG A 350 -9.26 19.32 27.79
CA ARG A 350 -10.04 18.32 27.04
C ARG A 350 -9.35 18.01 25.71
N PHE A 351 -9.52 16.80 25.20
CA PHE A 351 -8.97 16.39 23.90
C PHE A 351 -9.37 17.34 22.77
N ARG A 352 -10.63 17.80 22.75
CA ARG A 352 -11.13 18.86 21.84
C ARG A 352 -10.17 20.04 21.71
N ASP A 353 -9.52 20.45 22.80
CA ASP A 353 -8.70 21.65 22.89
C ASP A 353 -7.19 21.38 22.80
N ALA A 354 -6.77 20.18 23.21
CA ALA A 354 -5.36 19.80 23.26
C ALA A 354 -4.89 19.07 22.00
N ILE A 355 -5.80 18.39 21.29
CA ILE A 355 -5.47 17.47 20.20
C ILE A 355 -6.11 17.95 18.89
N ARG A 356 -5.33 17.84 17.82
CA ARG A 356 -5.78 17.97 16.43
C ARG A 356 -5.52 16.65 15.74
N TYR A 357 -6.56 15.83 15.64
CA TYR A 357 -6.49 14.49 15.08
C TYR A 357 -7.19 14.45 13.72
N GLY A 358 -6.64 13.70 12.77
CA GLY A 358 -7.36 13.33 11.57
C GLY A 358 -6.97 11.95 11.06
N THR A 359 -7.83 11.39 10.23
CA THR A 359 -7.74 9.99 9.80
C THR A 359 -8.56 9.78 8.53
N GLU A 360 -8.58 8.57 7.99
CA GLU A 360 -9.26 8.25 6.74
C GLU A 360 -10.57 7.50 6.99
N ALA A 361 -11.55 7.71 6.13
CA ALA A 361 -12.82 7.00 6.18
C ALA A 361 -13.43 6.89 4.78
N THR A 362 -14.30 5.90 4.56
CA THR A 362 -15.15 5.94 3.38
C THR A 362 -16.34 6.85 3.60
N GLN A 363 -16.77 7.54 2.55
CA GLN A 363 -17.92 8.43 2.62
C GLN A 363 -19.19 7.69 3.06
N HIS A 364 -19.37 6.44 2.61
CA HIS A 364 -20.51 5.64 3.01
C HIS A 364 -20.55 5.39 4.52
N GLN A 365 -19.43 5.02 5.13
CA GLN A 365 -19.36 4.80 6.58
C GLN A 365 -19.54 6.09 7.37
N ALA A 366 -19.02 7.21 6.86
CA ALA A 366 -19.28 8.52 7.45
C ALA A 366 -20.75 8.93 7.37
N ASP A 367 -21.44 8.60 6.28
CA ASP A 367 -22.87 8.85 6.09
C ASP A 367 -23.75 8.05 7.09
N LEU A 368 -23.35 6.82 7.41
CA LEU A 368 -24.03 5.99 8.42
C LEU A 368 -23.81 6.46 9.86
N ASN A 369 -22.71 7.17 10.12
CA ASN A 369 -22.28 7.57 11.46
C ASN A 369 -22.19 9.09 11.64
N ARG A 370 -22.92 9.88 10.82
CA ARG A 370 -22.84 11.36 10.85
C ARG A 370 -23.19 11.96 12.21
N ASP A 371 -24.07 11.30 12.95
CA ASP A 371 -24.49 11.73 14.28
C ASP A 371 -23.38 11.61 15.34
N LEU A 372 -22.29 10.88 15.04
CA LEU A 372 -21.11 10.82 15.88
C LEU A 372 -20.15 12.01 15.67
N PHE A 373 -20.33 12.84 14.64
CA PHE A 373 -19.39 13.96 14.37
C PHE A 373 -19.23 14.94 15.54
N PRO A 374 -20.27 15.33 16.30
CA PRO A 374 -20.10 16.18 17.47
C PRO A 374 -19.20 15.54 18.54
N ILE A 375 -19.40 14.25 18.85
CA ILE A 375 -18.59 13.57 19.87
C ILE A 375 -17.17 13.28 19.36
N MET A 376 -17.01 12.99 18.07
CA MET A 376 -15.70 12.91 17.41
C MET A 376 -14.94 14.23 17.52
N ARG A 377 -15.62 15.37 17.30
CA ARG A 377 -15.03 16.70 17.48
C ARG A 377 -14.56 16.91 18.92
N ASP A 378 -15.35 16.49 19.90
CA ASP A 378 -14.99 16.54 21.32
C ASP A 378 -13.81 15.63 21.68
N GLY A 379 -13.69 14.49 20.99
CA GLY A 379 -12.52 13.60 21.04
C GLY A 379 -11.27 14.16 20.34
N GLY A 380 -11.34 15.35 19.73
CA GLY A 380 -10.20 16.03 19.12
C GLY A 380 -10.08 15.85 17.59
N VAL A 381 -11.01 15.12 16.95
CA VAL A 381 -11.06 14.98 15.49
C VAL A 381 -11.22 16.37 14.84
N ARG A 382 -10.43 16.63 13.81
CA ARG A 382 -10.39 17.90 13.05
C ARG A 382 -10.56 17.71 11.56
N ALA A 383 -10.22 16.53 11.03
CA ALA A 383 -10.34 16.28 9.61
C ALA A 383 -10.54 14.79 9.34
N LEU A 384 -11.35 14.48 8.32
CA LEU A 384 -11.47 13.14 7.76
C LEU A 384 -11.13 13.18 6.27
N TRP A 385 -10.28 12.26 5.84
CA TRP A 385 -9.94 12.05 4.44
C TRP A 385 -10.84 10.98 3.82
N PHE A 386 -11.45 11.31 2.69
CA PHE A 386 -12.41 10.45 2.01
C PHE A 386 -11.86 9.98 0.67
N GLY A 387 -11.70 8.66 0.52
CA GLY A 387 -11.59 8.02 -0.79
C GLY A 387 -12.94 8.08 -1.49
N ILE A 388 -13.26 9.24 -2.08
CA ILE A 388 -14.44 9.44 -2.94
C ILE A 388 -14.17 8.81 -4.31
N GLU A 389 -12.92 8.93 -4.77
CA GLU A 389 -12.39 8.44 -6.04
C GLU A 389 -13.04 9.11 -7.25
N ASP A 390 -14.33 8.89 -7.46
CA ASP A 390 -15.12 9.51 -8.49
C ASP A 390 -16.60 9.60 -8.05
N LEU A 391 -17.24 10.73 -8.39
CA LEU A 391 -18.65 10.98 -8.02
C LEU A 391 -19.65 10.30 -8.97
N THR A 392 -19.20 9.74 -10.10
CA THR A 392 -20.06 9.04 -11.07
C THR A 392 -20.22 7.55 -10.77
N ARG A 393 -19.33 6.98 -9.95
CA ARG A 393 -19.15 5.54 -9.68
C ARG A 393 -18.74 4.74 -10.91
N GLU A 394 -18.14 5.38 -11.90
CA GLU A 394 -17.66 4.72 -13.11
C GLU A 394 -16.38 3.94 -12.84
N LEU A 395 -15.50 4.48 -11.98
CA LEU A 395 -14.24 3.82 -11.62
C LEU A 395 -14.47 2.75 -10.54
N VAL A 396 -15.14 3.09 -9.44
CA VAL A 396 -15.36 2.16 -8.33
C VAL A 396 -16.66 2.46 -7.59
N THR A 397 -17.35 1.42 -7.12
CA THR A 397 -18.54 1.58 -6.27
C THR A 397 -18.21 1.30 -4.81
N LYS A 398 -17.99 2.37 -4.03
CA LYS A 398 -17.82 2.35 -2.56
C LYS A 398 -19.08 2.79 -1.79
N GLY A 399 -20.17 3.04 -2.51
CA GLY A 399 -21.40 3.61 -1.95
C GLY A 399 -21.38 5.13 -1.84
N GLN A 400 -20.48 5.81 -2.57
CA GLN A 400 -20.43 7.26 -2.71
C GLN A 400 -21.57 7.81 -3.57
N SER A 401 -22.05 9.02 -3.29
CA SER A 401 -22.96 9.76 -4.17
C SER A 401 -22.86 11.26 -3.91
N PRO A 402 -23.21 12.13 -4.89
CA PRO A 402 -23.22 13.58 -4.69
C PRO A 402 -24.08 14.03 -3.50
N GLU A 403 -25.26 13.43 -3.31
CA GLU A 403 -26.19 13.78 -2.24
C GLU A 403 -25.64 13.40 -0.86
N LYS A 404 -24.97 12.24 -0.77
CA LYS A 404 -24.23 11.86 0.44
C LYS A 404 -23.08 12.84 0.69
N THR A 405 -22.44 13.37 -0.36
CA THR A 405 -21.28 14.26 -0.21
C THR A 405 -21.73 15.55 0.44
N ILE A 406 -22.82 16.12 -0.07
CA ILE A 406 -23.45 17.32 0.48
C ILE A 406 -23.78 17.09 1.96
N ARG A 407 -24.58 16.06 2.28
CA ARG A 407 -25.02 15.83 3.67
C ARG A 407 -23.88 15.55 4.64
N VAL A 408 -22.89 14.73 4.24
CA VAL A 408 -21.73 14.41 5.09
C VAL A 408 -20.88 15.65 5.31
N PHE A 409 -20.57 16.40 4.24
CA PHE A 409 -19.69 17.56 4.34
C PHE A 409 -20.37 18.68 5.13
N GLU A 410 -21.66 18.94 4.94
CA GLU A 410 -22.41 19.88 5.75
C GLU A 410 -22.36 19.51 7.24
N ALA A 411 -22.71 18.26 7.58
CA ALA A 411 -22.69 17.79 8.96
C ALA A 411 -21.30 17.88 9.62
N MET A 412 -20.23 17.60 8.85
CA MET A 412 -18.85 17.76 9.32
C MET A 412 -18.49 19.22 9.54
N ASN A 413 -18.78 20.09 8.57
CA ASN A 413 -18.50 21.53 8.65
C ASN A 413 -19.19 22.16 9.87
N ASP A 414 -20.47 21.82 10.11
CA ASP A 414 -21.22 22.29 11.28
C ASP A 414 -20.67 21.73 12.61
N SER A 415 -20.18 20.49 12.59
CA SER A 415 -19.49 19.87 13.73
C SER A 415 -18.06 20.37 13.94
N GLY A 416 -17.51 21.18 13.03
CA GLY A 416 -16.15 21.71 13.14
C GLY A 416 -15.06 20.72 12.70
N ILE A 417 -15.41 19.77 11.85
CA ILE A 417 -14.50 18.78 11.24
C ILE A 417 -14.37 19.11 9.75
N ALA A 418 -13.15 19.16 9.24
CA ALA A 418 -12.86 19.46 7.84
C ALA A 418 -12.98 18.20 6.96
N PRO A 419 -13.85 18.19 5.94
CA PRO A 419 -13.86 17.13 4.94
C PRO A 419 -12.70 17.32 3.94
N MET A 420 -11.90 16.27 3.78
CA MET A 420 -10.74 16.24 2.90
C MET A 420 -11.02 15.24 1.78
N ALA A 421 -11.26 15.71 0.56
CA ALA A 421 -11.63 14.83 -0.55
C ALA A 421 -10.38 14.21 -1.18
N MET A 422 -10.45 12.93 -1.53
CA MET A 422 -9.47 12.23 -2.37
C MET A 422 -10.19 11.67 -3.59
N MET A 423 -9.64 11.98 -4.75
CA MET A 423 -10.18 11.71 -6.08
C MET A 423 -9.15 10.95 -6.91
N MET A 424 -9.64 10.17 -7.85
CA MET A 424 -8.88 9.48 -8.87
C MET A 424 -9.38 9.94 -10.24
N HIS A 425 -8.49 10.55 -11.02
CA HIS A 425 -8.69 10.72 -12.44
C HIS A 425 -8.45 9.38 -13.14
N PHE A 426 -9.27 9.04 -14.13
CA PHE A 426 -9.20 7.75 -14.79
C PHE A 426 -9.46 7.87 -16.30
N GLN A 427 -9.23 6.76 -17.00
CA GLN A 427 -9.39 6.66 -18.45
C GLN A 427 -10.81 7.03 -18.90
N GLY A 428 -10.90 7.81 -19.99
CA GLY A 428 -12.17 8.24 -20.57
C GLY A 428 -12.82 9.41 -19.84
N GLN A 429 -12.33 9.80 -18.65
CA GLN A 429 -12.88 10.92 -17.92
C GLN A 429 -12.44 12.25 -18.58
N PRO A 430 -13.35 13.12 -19.03
CA PRO A 430 -12.99 14.40 -19.63
C PRO A 430 -12.51 15.41 -18.57
N LEU A 431 -11.81 16.47 -19.01
CA LEU A 431 -11.43 17.57 -18.11
C LEU A 431 -12.67 18.33 -17.61
N LYS A 432 -13.59 18.65 -18.53
CA LYS A 432 -14.90 19.28 -18.28
C LYS A 432 -15.96 18.51 -19.05
N SER A 433 -17.15 18.40 -18.50
CA SER A 433 -18.33 17.96 -19.24
C SER A 433 -18.97 19.12 -19.99
N GLU A 434 -19.51 18.85 -21.18
CA GLU A 434 -20.18 19.85 -22.02
C GLU A 434 -21.57 20.24 -21.48
N ASP A 435 -22.27 19.28 -20.89
CA ASP A 435 -23.61 19.42 -20.31
C ASP A 435 -23.59 19.92 -18.85
N GLY A 436 -22.41 20.13 -18.27
CA GLY A 436 -22.24 20.53 -16.88
C GLY A 436 -22.36 19.40 -15.85
N SER A 437 -22.57 18.15 -16.29
CA SER A 437 -22.64 16.97 -15.44
C SER A 437 -21.36 16.74 -14.62
N LEU A 438 -21.41 15.82 -13.63
CA LEU A 438 -20.25 15.48 -12.81
C LEU A 438 -19.27 14.53 -13.50
N VAL A 439 -19.39 14.25 -14.80
CA VAL A 439 -18.45 13.36 -15.50
C VAL A 439 -17.05 13.98 -15.57
N GLY A 440 -16.95 15.29 -15.84
CA GLY A 440 -15.65 15.99 -15.92
C GLY A 440 -14.96 16.18 -14.58
N ILE A 441 -13.64 15.95 -14.50
CA ILE A 441 -12.89 16.06 -13.23
C ILE A 441 -12.94 17.49 -12.65
N LEU A 442 -12.92 18.54 -13.48
CA LEU A 442 -13.08 19.91 -12.98
C LEU A 442 -14.49 20.18 -12.45
N ASN A 443 -15.52 19.56 -13.01
CA ASN A 443 -16.89 19.66 -12.52
C ASN A 443 -16.97 19.06 -11.10
N GLN A 444 -16.38 17.88 -10.90
CA GLN A 444 -16.30 17.23 -9.59
C GLN A 444 -15.51 18.06 -8.56
N VAL A 445 -14.36 18.60 -8.94
CA VAL A 445 -13.55 19.47 -8.07
C VAL A 445 -14.31 20.72 -7.65
N ASN A 446 -15.06 21.33 -8.56
CA ASN A 446 -15.88 22.50 -8.26
C ASN A 446 -17.02 22.15 -7.32
N PHE A 447 -17.71 21.04 -7.59
CA PHE A 447 -18.77 20.52 -6.74
C PHE A 447 -18.27 20.30 -5.31
N LEU A 448 -17.15 19.60 -5.12
CA LEU A 448 -16.56 19.36 -3.81
C LEU A 448 -16.25 20.67 -3.07
N ARG A 449 -15.64 21.64 -3.75
CA ARG A 449 -15.30 22.94 -3.14
C ARG A 449 -16.55 23.74 -2.76
N GLN A 450 -17.58 23.71 -3.59
CA GLN A 450 -18.86 24.40 -3.36
C GLN A 450 -19.59 23.81 -2.15
N HIS A 451 -19.51 22.49 -1.96
CA HIS A 451 -20.18 21.77 -0.88
C HIS A 451 -19.29 21.54 0.36
N GLY A 452 -18.28 22.39 0.56
CA GLY A 452 -17.60 22.49 1.84
C GLY A 452 -16.34 21.63 2.01
N ALA A 453 -15.80 21.03 0.95
CA ALA A 453 -14.47 20.42 1.00
C ALA A 453 -13.40 21.44 1.41
N ALA A 454 -12.58 21.10 2.41
CA ALA A 454 -11.45 21.93 2.84
C ALA A 454 -10.21 21.71 1.96
N SER A 455 -10.13 20.56 1.30
CA SER A 455 -8.99 20.14 0.47
C SER A 455 -9.41 19.10 -0.55
N VAL A 456 -8.59 18.95 -1.61
CA VAL A 456 -8.66 17.84 -2.56
C VAL A 456 -7.27 17.23 -2.79
N GLN A 457 -7.20 15.91 -2.86
CA GLN A 457 -6.11 15.13 -3.46
C GLN A 457 -6.64 14.48 -4.73
N ILE A 458 -5.81 14.45 -5.77
CA ILE A 458 -6.16 13.93 -7.10
C ILE A 458 -4.99 13.08 -7.58
N THR A 459 -5.22 11.78 -7.68
CA THR A 459 -4.29 10.83 -8.28
C THR A 459 -4.81 10.39 -9.65
N TYR A 460 -4.00 9.65 -10.40
CA TYR A 460 -4.41 8.98 -11.63
C TYR A 460 -4.48 7.48 -11.39
N ASN A 461 -5.51 6.82 -11.91
CA ASN A 461 -5.63 5.37 -11.86
C ASN A 461 -4.45 4.71 -12.58
N SER A 462 -3.51 4.21 -11.79
CA SER A 462 -2.24 3.67 -12.24
C SER A 462 -2.07 2.26 -11.66
N PRO A 463 -1.30 1.38 -12.34
CA PRO A 463 -1.08 0.02 -11.88
C PRO A 463 -0.38 -0.01 -10.51
N SER A 464 -1.17 -0.17 -9.45
CA SER A 464 -0.64 -0.36 -8.11
C SER A 464 -0.19 -1.81 -7.93
N ILE A 465 1.08 -2.01 -7.62
CA ILE A 465 1.66 -3.34 -7.37
C ILE A 465 0.90 -4.04 -6.23
N GLY A 466 0.57 -5.31 -6.43
CA GLY A 466 -0.23 -6.12 -5.49
C GLY A 466 -1.75 -5.95 -5.61
N SER A 467 -2.23 -5.00 -6.41
CA SER A 467 -3.66 -4.86 -6.71
C SER A 467 -4.12 -5.86 -7.79
N ARG A 468 -5.43 -6.09 -7.91
CA ARG A 468 -5.97 -6.95 -8.97
C ARG A 468 -5.88 -6.30 -10.35
N ALA A 469 -6.11 -4.99 -10.41
CA ALA A 469 -6.02 -4.19 -11.62
C ALA A 469 -4.61 -4.20 -12.22
N TYR A 470 -3.56 -4.47 -11.40
CA TYR A 470 -2.16 -4.43 -11.83
C TYR A 470 -1.91 -5.16 -13.15
N ASN A 471 -2.25 -6.46 -13.23
CA ASN A 471 -2.12 -7.19 -14.49
C ASN A 471 -3.31 -6.90 -15.42
N GLY A 472 -4.53 -7.19 -14.96
CA GLY A 472 -5.72 -7.25 -15.83
C GLY A 472 -6.08 -5.93 -16.51
N ASP A 473 -6.12 -4.82 -15.76
CA ASP A 473 -6.60 -3.53 -16.27
C ASP A 473 -5.49 -2.65 -16.86
N HIS A 474 -4.23 -3.05 -16.67
CA HIS A 474 -3.08 -2.24 -17.07
C HIS A 474 -2.12 -3.00 -17.98
N TYR A 475 -1.37 -3.99 -17.46
CA TYR A 475 -0.37 -4.70 -18.26
C TYR A 475 -0.99 -5.58 -19.35
N ASP A 476 -2.03 -6.34 -19.05
CA ASP A 476 -2.71 -7.23 -20.01
C ASP A 476 -3.42 -6.45 -21.12
N GLN A 477 -3.82 -5.20 -20.84
CA GLN A 477 -4.36 -4.28 -21.84
C GLN A 477 -3.28 -3.55 -22.65
N GLY A 478 -1.99 -3.75 -22.33
CA GLY A 478 -0.87 -3.11 -23.03
C GLY A 478 -0.80 -1.59 -22.87
N THR A 479 -1.38 -1.03 -21.80
CA THR A 479 -1.50 0.43 -21.62
C THR A 479 -0.35 1.05 -20.83
N VAL A 480 0.45 0.22 -20.15
CA VAL A 480 1.56 0.66 -19.30
C VAL A 480 2.76 1.06 -20.16
N LEU A 481 3.28 2.25 -19.91
CA LEU A 481 4.48 2.76 -20.56
C LEU A 481 5.73 2.09 -20.00
N ARG A 482 6.60 1.63 -20.90
CA ARG A 482 8.00 1.26 -20.61
C ARG A 482 8.94 2.44 -20.83
N LYS A 483 8.68 3.26 -21.87
CA LYS A 483 9.39 4.53 -22.12
C LYS A 483 8.43 5.61 -22.64
N ALA A 484 8.77 6.86 -22.35
CA ALA A 484 8.20 8.04 -23.00
C ALA A 484 9.35 8.95 -23.47
N GLY A 485 9.38 9.29 -24.76
CA GLY A 485 10.54 9.90 -25.38
C GLY A 485 11.80 9.06 -25.12
N ASP A 486 12.84 9.69 -24.59
CA ASP A 486 14.10 9.02 -24.24
C ASP A 486 14.17 8.63 -22.75
N MET A 487 13.06 8.75 -22.02
CA MET A 487 12.98 8.49 -20.58
C MET A 487 12.34 7.12 -20.29
N SER A 488 13.07 6.28 -19.55
CA SER A 488 12.53 5.03 -19.00
C SER A 488 11.54 5.28 -17.88
N VAL A 489 10.49 4.46 -17.81
CA VAL A 489 9.50 4.49 -16.74
C VAL A 489 9.98 3.65 -15.57
N ASP A 490 10.55 4.30 -14.57
CA ASP A 490 11.01 3.70 -13.31
C ASP A 490 9.88 3.64 -12.26
N LEU A 491 10.03 2.83 -11.20
CA LEU A 491 8.96 2.64 -10.21
C LEU A 491 8.58 3.91 -9.45
N TYR A 492 9.49 4.88 -9.28
CA TYR A 492 9.15 6.16 -8.63
C TYR A 492 8.02 6.94 -9.33
N LEU A 493 7.72 6.64 -10.60
CA LEU A 493 6.62 7.26 -11.36
C LEU A 493 5.26 6.58 -11.08
N PHE A 494 5.23 5.40 -10.47
CA PHE A 494 3.99 4.70 -10.09
C PHE A 494 3.44 5.23 -8.76
N ASP A 495 3.58 6.54 -8.51
CA ASP A 495 3.19 7.24 -7.28
C ASP A 495 1.75 7.78 -7.31
N GLY A 496 1.00 7.44 -8.36
CA GLY A 496 -0.35 7.95 -8.62
C GLY A 496 -0.40 9.42 -9.04
N ASN A 497 0.73 10.11 -9.17
CA ASN A 497 0.78 11.50 -9.64
C ASN A 497 1.33 11.64 -11.07
N HIS A 498 1.97 10.58 -11.59
CA HIS A 498 2.41 10.50 -12.98
C HIS A 498 1.49 9.56 -13.77
N VAL A 499 1.09 10.00 -14.97
CA VAL A 499 0.30 9.16 -15.89
C VAL A 499 1.23 8.17 -16.59
N VAL A 500 1.36 6.98 -16.01
CA VAL A 500 2.23 5.90 -16.53
C VAL A 500 1.47 4.82 -17.31
N SER A 501 0.14 4.80 -17.23
CA SER A 501 -0.71 3.82 -17.91
C SER A 501 -2.00 4.49 -18.39
N THR A 502 -2.24 4.47 -19.70
CA THR A 502 -3.53 4.85 -20.30
C THR A 502 -3.52 4.44 -21.79
N PRO A 503 -4.63 3.92 -22.34
CA PRO A 503 -4.73 3.62 -23.76
C PRO A 503 -4.94 4.88 -24.62
N GLU A 504 -5.26 6.02 -24.01
CA GLU A 504 -5.53 7.26 -24.74
C GLU A 504 -4.27 7.79 -25.43
N GLU A 505 -4.45 8.36 -26.62
CA GLU A 505 -3.35 8.94 -27.40
C GLU A 505 -2.74 10.15 -26.69
N ASN A 506 -3.57 11.05 -26.14
CA ASN A 506 -3.13 12.30 -25.52
C ASN A 506 -2.79 12.14 -24.03
N LYS A 507 -1.68 11.46 -23.74
CA LYS A 507 -1.18 11.19 -22.38
C LYS A 507 -0.78 12.46 -21.63
N LEU A 508 -0.22 13.45 -22.34
CA LEU A 508 0.16 14.74 -21.77
C LEU A 508 -1.07 15.48 -21.23
N GLU A 509 -2.18 15.45 -21.97
CA GLU A 509 -3.43 16.06 -21.50
C GLU A 509 -3.91 15.43 -20.19
N ARG A 510 -3.86 14.10 -20.05
CA ARG A 510 -4.22 13.45 -18.76
C ARG A 510 -3.33 13.90 -17.61
N GLN A 511 -2.03 14.02 -17.86
CA GLN A 511 -1.09 14.53 -16.87
C GLN A 511 -1.41 15.99 -16.49
N ASP A 512 -1.75 16.81 -17.47
CA ASP A 512 -2.11 18.21 -17.28
C ASP A 512 -3.47 18.38 -16.60
N ASN A 513 -4.41 17.46 -16.80
CA ASN A 513 -5.72 17.45 -16.13
C ASN A 513 -5.59 17.36 -14.61
N ILE A 514 -4.65 16.54 -14.11
CA ILE A 514 -4.36 16.42 -12.67
C ILE A 514 -3.89 17.78 -12.12
N VAL A 515 -2.93 18.41 -12.81
CA VAL A 515 -2.39 19.72 -12.41
C VAL A 515 -3.46 20.80 -12.48
N ALA A 516 -4.23 20.86 -13.57
CA ALA A 516 -5.33 21.81 -13.78
C ALA A 516 -6.40 21.68 -12.69
N SER A 517 -6.69 20.45 -12.26
CA SER A 517 -7.64 20.18 -11.19
C SER A 517 -7.15 20.71 -9.84
N TYR A 518 -5.87 20.54 -9.51
CA TYR A 518 -5.29 21.19 -8.34
C TYR A 518 -5.31 22.71 -8.42
N GLU A 519 -4.96 23.29 -9.57
CA GLU A 519 -5.00 24.75 -9.74
C GLU A 519 -6.42 25.29 -9.65
N ARG A 520 -7.42 24.53 -10.12
CA ARG A 520 -8.82 24.91 -10.01
C ARG A 520 -9.29 24.98 -8.55
N PHE A 521 -8.82 24.06 -7.69
CA PHE A 521 -9.15 24.06 -6.27
C PHE A 521 -8.31 25.06 -5.46
N PHE A 522 -7.00 25.15 -5.76
CA PHE A 522 -6.02 25.92 -4.99
C PHE A 522 -5.59 27.23 -5.68
N ASN A 523 -6.55 28.04 -6.16
CA ASN A 523 -6.28 29.32 -6.83
C ASN A 523 -6.34 30.53 -5.87
N TYR A 524 -5.90 31.72 -6.35
CA TYR A 524 -5.88 32.94 -5.53
C TYR A 524 -7.27 33.46 -5.15
N LYS A 525 -8.28 33.26 -6.01
CA LYS A 525 -9.67 33.61 -5.68
C LYS A 525 -10.16 32.77 -4.50
N ASN A 526 -9.97 31.46 -4.55
CA ASN A 526 -10.35 30.54 -3.46
C ASN A 526 -9.56 30.80 -2.17
N LEU A 527 -8.29 31.22 -2.28
CA LEU A 527 -7.49 31.65 -1.13
C LEU A 527 -8.06 32.91 -0.49
N PHE A 528 -8.43 33.91 -1.29
CA PHE A 528 -9.06 35.12 -0.81
C PHE A 528 -10.43 34.83 -0.17
N GLU A 529 -11.24 33.98 -0.79
CA GLU A 529 -12.49 33.50 -0.20
C GLU A 529 -12.26 32.80 1.14
N ALA A 530 -11.28 31.89 1.23
CA ALA A 530 -10.94 31.22 2.50
C ALA A 530 -10.53 32.24 3.58
N LEU A 531 -9.75 33.26 3.23
CA LEU A 531 -9.37 34.34 4.13
C LEU A 531 -10.59 35.15 4.61
N THR A 532 -11.47 35.56 3.69
CA THR A 532 -12.70 36.29 4.06
C THR A 532 -13.63 35.45 4.94
N ASN A 533 -13.71 34.13 4.72
CA ASN A 533 -14.48 33.23 5.56
C ASN A 533 -13.94 33.14 6.99
N VAL A 534 -12.61 33.20 7.18
CA VAL A 534 -12.01 33.29 8.54
C VAL A 534 -12.47 34.57 9.24
N PHE A 535 -12.48 35.72 8.54
CA PHE A 535 -12.94 36.98 9.13
C PHE A 535 -14.44 36.97 9.47
N LYS A 536 -15.29 36.45 8.57
CA LYS A 536 -16.74 36.32 8.79
C LYS A 536 -17.04 35.43 10.00
N THR A 537 -16.51 34.21 10.01
CA THR A 537 -16.74 33.24 11.09
C THR A 537 -16.15 33.67 12.44
N SER A 538 -15.14 34.55 12.43
CA SER A 538 -14.62 35.14 13.68
C SER A 538 -15.60 36.13 14.33
N ARG A 539 -16.54 36.71 13.56
CA ARG A 539 -17.60 37.60 14.07
C ARG A 539 -18.81 36.81 14.57
N ASP A 540 -19.09 35.65 13.98
CA ASP A 540 -20.29 34.84 14.27
C ASP A 540 -20.24 34.07 15.61
N LEU A 541 -19.14 34.18 16.38
CA LEU A 541 -18.86 33.45 17.63
C LEU A 541 -18.92 31.90 17.54
N ASN A 542 -19.23 31.33 16.37
CA ASN A 542 -19.26 29.88 16.15
C ASN A 542 -17.84 29.33 15.99
N ARG A 543 -17.31 28.76 17.08
CA ARG A 543 -15.98 28.16 17.13
C ARG A 543 -15.76 27.05 16.09
N ASN A 544 -16.76 26.23 15.81
CA ASN A 544 -16.64 25.10 14.87
C ASN A 544 -16.41 25.60 13.45
N ARG A 545 -17.23 26.54 12.98
CA ARG A 545 -17.10 27.12 11.64
C ARG A 545 -15.78 27.87 11.47
N ARG A 546 -15.33 28.58 12.53
CA ARG A 546 -14.02 29.25 12.53
C ARG A 546 -12.86 28.27 12.41
N ASP A 547 -12.89 27.16 13.15
CA ASP A 547 -11.83 26.13 13.10
C ASP A 547 -11.70 25.53 11.68
N VAL A 548 -12.83 25.23 11.03
CA VAL A 548 -12.86 24.72 9.65
C VAL A 548 -12.36 25.77 8.66
N ALA A 549 -12.78 27.04 8.80
CA ALA A 549 -12.32 28.12 7.95
C ALA A 549 -10.80 28.33 8.03
N LEU A 550 -10.23 28.29 9.25
CA LEU A 550 -8.78 28.33 9.46
C LEU A 550 -8.07 27.13 8.83
N TYR A 551 -8.67 25.94 8.94
CA TYR A 551 -8.12 24.73 8.35
C TYR A 551 -8.09 24.84 6.81
N ASN A 552 -9.19 25.25 6.19
CA ASN A 552 -9.27 25.48 4.74
C ASN A 552 -8.22 26.50 4.28
N LEU A 553 -8.10 27.65 4.96
CA LEU A 553 -7.07 28.65 4.65
C LEU A 553 -5.65 28.06 4.72
N SER A 554 -5.35 27.25 5.73
CA SER A 554 -4.03 26.63 5.87
C SER A 554 -3.69 25.68 4.71
N PHE A 555 -4.66 24.90 4.24
CA PHE A 555 -4.50 24.00 3.10
C PHE A 555 -4.37 24.76 1.78
N GLN A 556 -5.11 25.86 1.61
CA GLN A 556 -4.95 26.74 0.44
C GLN A 556 -3.53 27.33 0.37
N ILE A 557 -2.97 27.77 1.49
CA ILE A 557 -1.59 28.30 1.54
C ILE A 557 -0.56 27.20 1.27
N ALA A 558 -0.69 26.07 1.97
CA ALA A 558 0.24 24.95 1.84
C ALA A 558 0.28 24.42 0.40
N ALA A 559 -0.90 24.16 -0.18
CA ALA A 559 -0.99 23.59 -1.51
C ALA A 559 -0.41 24.47 -2.60
N ARG A 560 -0.59 25.78 -2.53
CA ARG A 560 -0.02 26.70 -3.51
C ARG A 560 1.51 26.69 -3.51
N LYS A 561 2.13 26.54 -2.34
CA LYS A 561 3.59 26.37 -2.23
C LYS A 561 4.03 25.03 -2.83
N SER A 562 3.33 23.95 -2.48
CA SER A 562 3.63 22.61 -2.96
C SER A 562 3.45 22.47 -4.47
N LEU A 563 2.40 23.04 -5.06
CA LEU A 563 2.14 22.96 -6.51
C LEU A 563 3.25 23.57 -7.36
N ARG A 564 3.93 24.62 -6.89
CA ARG A 564 5.12 25.15 -7.58
C ARG A 564 6.25 24.13 -7.63
N ILE A 565 6.47 23.39 -6.55
CA ILE A 565 7.49 22.35 -6.46
C ILE A 565 7.09 21.17 -7.36
N SER A 566 5.82 20.73 -7.26
CA SER A 566 5.29 19.62 -8.04
C SER A 566 5.34 19.86 -9.55
N LYS A 567 5.01 21.08 -10.01
CA LYS A 567 5.14 21.47 -11.42
C LYS A 567 6.57 21.36 -11.93
N ARG A 568 7.54 21.81 -11.13
CA ARG A 568 8.98 21.68 -11.45
C ARG A 568 9.42 20.21 -11.48
N ASN A 569 8.98 19.41 -10.51
CA ASN A 569 9.39 18.02 -10.40
C ASN A 569 8.81 17.14 -11.54
N ILE A 570 7.60 17.44 -12.00
CA ILE A 570 6.95 16.73 -13.12
C ILE A 570 7.42 17.24 -14.50
N GLU A 571 8.07 18.40 -14.60
CA GLU A 571 8.40 19.05 -15.89
C GLU A 571 9.14 18.13 -16.87
N LYS A 572 10.12 17.37 -16.38
CA LYS A 572 10.85 16.38 -17.19
C LYS A 572 9.92 15.30 -17.73
N TRP A 573 9.01 14.79 -16.91
CA TRP A 573 8.03 13.78 -17.31
C TRP A 573 7.02 14.33 -18.32
N ARG A 574 6.51 15.55 -18.11
CA ARG A 574 5.66 16.23 -19.10
C ARG A 574 6.37 16.41 -20.43
N GLY A 575 7.64 16.81 -20.41
CA GLY A 575 8.47 16.91 -21.62
C GLY A 575 8.60 15.57 -22.35
N ALA A 576 8.79 14.48 -21.61
CA ALA A 576 8.82 13.13 -22.17
C ALA A 576 7.48 12.75 -22.84
N LEU A 577 6.35 13.00 -22.17
CA LEU A 577 5.01 12.77 -22.74
C LEU A 577 4.72 13.63 -23.97
N ALA A 578 5.18 14.88 -23.98
CA ALA A 578 4.99 15.82 -25.09
C ALA A 578 5.65 15.38 -26.40
N THR A 579 6.63 14.46 -26.35
CA THR A 579 7.27 13.93 -27.56
C THR A 579 6.33 13.06 -28.40
N GLY A 580 5.28 12.50 -27.81
CA GLY A 580 4.39 11.53 -28.47
C GLY A 580 5.04 10.18 -28.79
N ARG A 581 6.32 9.98 -28.44
CA ARG A 581 7.06 8.72 -28.67
C ARG A 581 6.89 7.82 -27.45
N PHE A 582 6.21 6.69 -27.61
CA PHE A 582 5.92 5.77 -26.50
C PHE A 582 6.37 4.35 -26.83
N GLU A 583 7.00 3.69 -25.87
CA GLU A 583 7.22 2.24 -25.89
C GLU A 583 6.41 1.66 -24.72
N TYR A 584 5.59 0.63 -24.98
CA TYR A 584 4.75 0.00 -23.97
C TYR A 584 5.45 -1.21 -23.36
N ALA A 585 5.02 -1.59 -22.16
CA ALA A 585 5.45 -2.82 -21.51
C ALA A 585 4.62 -4.00 -22.04
N ASP A 586 5.30 -5.08 -22.42
CA ASP A 586 4.62 -6.27 -22.98
C ASP A 586 3.95 -7.13 -21.91
N ARG A 587 4.45 -7.05 -20.67
CA ARG A 587 3.95 -7.78 -19.50
C ARG A 587 4.39 -7.11 -18.22
N ALA A 588 3.73 -7.47 -17.13
CA ALA A 588 4.13 -7.08 -15.79
C ALA A 588 5.54 -7.62 -15.45
N PRO A 589 6.32 -6.87 -14.64
CA PRO A 589 7.54 -7.39 -14.04
C PRO A 589 7.28 -8.70 -13.28
N GLU A 590 8.13 -9.69 -13.54
CA GLU A 590 8.12 -10.99 -12.89
C GLU A 590 9.51 -11.26 -12.29
N SER A 591 9.55 -12.11 -11.27
CA SER A 591 10.82 -12.56 -10.71
C SER A 591 11.68 -13.25 -11.77
N SER A 592 12.92 -12.80 -11.92
CA SER A 592 13.94 -13.48 -12.75
C SER A 592 14.38 -14.82 -12.16
N ILE A 593 14.13 -15.02 -10.85
CA ILE A 593 14.46 -16.22 -10.11
C ILE A 593 13.16 -17.01 -9.84
N PRO A 594 13.10 -18.31 -10.17
CA PRO A 594 11.95 -19.16 -9.85
C PRO A 594 11.58 -19.11 -8.36
N ILE A 595 10.29 -19.01 -8.05
CA ILE A 595 9.78 -18.96 -6.67
C ILE A 595 9.18 -20.31 -6.29
N ALA A 596 9.76 -20.98 -5.29
CA ALA A 596 9.18 -22.13 -4.62
C ALA A 596 8.23 -21.69 -3.49
N ARG A 597 7.07 -22.33 -3.37
CA ARG A 597 6.05 -22.00 -2.37
C ARG A 597 5.75 -23.21 -1.47
N GLY A 598 5.70 -22.99 -0.15
CA GLY A 598 5.04 -23.91 0.79
C GLY A 598 5.42 -25.40 0.64
N GLU A 599 4.43 -26.26 0.35
CA GLU A 599 4.53 -27.74 0.36
C GLU A 599 5.62 -28.32 -0.57
N ASP A 600 6.14 -27.53 -1.51
CA ASP A 600 7.26 -27.92 -2.39
C ASP A 600 8.65 -27.75 -1.75
N ILE A 601 8.78 -27.05 -0.61
CA ILE A 601 10.07 -26.78 0.07
C ILE A 601 10.80 -28.09 0.45
N LYS A 602 10.07 -29.10 0.96
CA LYS A 602 10.63 -30.41 1.31
C LYS A 602 11.08 -31.24 0.10
N ARG A 603 10.58 -30.95 -1.11
CA ARG A 603 11.00 -31.62 -2.35
C ARG A 603 12.26 -31.01 -2.94
N VAL A 604 12.44 -29.69 -2.78
CA VAL A 604 13.59 -28.96 -3.33
C VAL A 604 14.85 -29.17 -2.49
N CYS A 605 14.73 -29.22 -1.15
CA CYS A 605 15.91 -29.37 -0.27
C CYS A 605 16.49 -30.79 -0.19
N ASN A 606 15.75 -31.82 -0.62
CA ASN A 606 16.19 -33.23 -0.52
C ASN A 606 16.44 -33.93 -1.86
N ALA A 607 16.25 -33.25 -2.99
CA ALA A 607 16.46 -33.84 -4.30
C ALA A 607 17.66 -33.18 -4.97
N GLY A 608 18.79 -33.90 -5.05
CA GLY A 608 19.83 -33.67 -6.06
C GLY A 608 19.35 -33.93 -7.49
N GLU A 609 18.04 -33.84 -7.74
CA GLU A 609 17.40 -33.99 -9.04
C GLU A 609 16.51 -32.78 -9.28
N ALA A 610 16.75 -32.12 -10.42
CA ALA A 610 15.94 -31.00 -10.88
C ALA A 610 14.43 -31.33 -10.82
N PRO A 611 13.59 -30.40 -10.36
CA PRO A 611 12.17 -30.68 -10.17
C PRO A 611 11.52 -31.06 -11.50
N LYS A 612 10.91 -32.25 -11.55
CA LYS A 612 9.93 -32.60 -12.59
C LYS A 612 8.71 -31.70 -12.41
N ILE A 613 8.71 -30.55 -13.10
CA ILE A 613 7.56 -29.65 -13.20
C ILE A 613 6.39 -30.45 -13.77
N ARG A 614 5.45 -30.84 -12.90
CA ARG A 614 4.25 -31.58 -13.28
C ARG A 614 3.11 -30.57 -13.46
N ILE A 615 3.13 -29.80 -14.54
CA ILE A 615 1.97 -28.98 -14.93
C ILE A 615 0.81 -29.95 -15.22
N SER A 616 -0.22 -29.94 -14.37
CA SER A 616 -1.45 -30.70 -14.64
C SER A 616 -2.30 -29.93 -15.63
N TYR A 617 -2.10 -30.22 -16.92
CA TYR A 617 -2.82 -29.60 -18.05
C TYR A 617 -4.34 -29.62 -17.89
N LYS A 618 -4.89 -30.69 -17.28
CA LYS A 618 -6.33 -30.81 -17.00
C LYS A 618 -6.86 -29.73 -16.05
N VAL A 619 -6.07 -29.31 -15.06
CA VAL A 619 -6.47 -28.27 -14.10
C VAL A 619 -6.43 -26.89 -14.75
N HIS A 620 -5.43 -26.63 -15.60
CA HIS A 620 -5.29 -25.37 -16.31
C HIS A 620 -6.36 -25.18 -17.40
N ALA A 621 -6.62 -26.22 -18.21
CA ALA A 621 -7.67 -26.21 -19.22
C ALA A 621 -9.07 -26.01 -18.61
N LYS A 622 -9.32 -26.60 -17.43
CA LYS A 622 -10.55 -26.35 -16.68
C LYS A 622 -10.69 -24.88 -16.27
N GLY A 623 -9.63 -24.26 -15.74
CA GLY A 623 -9.67 -22.84 -15.37
C GLY A 623 -9.88 -21.89 -16.56
N LEU A 624 -9.32 -22.22 -17.73
CA LEU A 624 -9.58 -21.50 -18.98
C LEU A 624 -11.03 -21.64 -19.44
N TYR A 625 -11.56 -22.87 -19.39
CA TYR A 625 -12.97 -23.14 -19.70
C TYR A 625 -13.91 -22.35 -18.77
N ASP A 626 -13.66 -22.36 -17.46
CA ASP A 626 -14.48 -21.66 -16.47
C ASP A 626 -14.48 -20.13 -16.72
N ARG A 627 -13.34 -19.55 -17.08
CA ARG A 627 -13.24 -18.13 -17.47
C ARG A 627 -13.99 -17.82 -18.77
N PHE A 628 -13.85 -18.68 -19.79
CA PHE A 628 -14.57 -18.54 -21.05
C PHE A 628 -16.08 -18.59 -20.83
N VAL A 629 -16.57 -19.57 -20.06
CA VAL A 629 -17.99 -19.70 -19.72
C VAL A 629 -18.49 -18.46 -19.01
N HIS A 630 -17.75 -17.94 -18.02
CA HIS A 630 -18.15 -16.75 -17.29
C HIS A 630 -18.27 -15.50 -18.20
N GLY A 631 -17.28 -15.29 -19.07
CA GLY A 631 -17.32 -14.20 -20.06
C GLY A 631 -18.44 -14.38 -21.11
N ALA A 632 -18.68 -15.62 -21.54
CA ALA A 632 -19.74 -15.94 -22.49
C ALA A 632 -21.14 -15.71 -21.90
N GLU A 633 -21.38 -16.07 -20.64
CA GLU A 633 -22.66 -15.83 -19.94
C GLU A 633 -22.95 -14.33 -19.81
N ASP A 634 -21.93 -13.55 -19.47
CA ASP A 634 -22.02 -12.09 -19.39
C ASP A 634 -22.30 -11.46 -20.77
N PHE A 635 -21.66 -11.97 -21.83
CA PHE A 635 -21.87 -11.53 -23.19
C PHE A 635 -23.28 -11.85 -23.71
N ILE A 636 -23.76 -13.07 -23.49
CA ILE A 636 -25.12 -13.53 -23.86
C ILE A 636 -26.18 -12.71 -23.10
N ARG A 637 -25.94 -12.42 -21.80
CA ARG A 637 -26.85 -11.58 -21.00
C ARG A 637 -27.00 -10.17 -21.56
N ARG A 638 -25.95 -9.60 -22.13
CA ARG A 638 -25.94 -8.24 -22.72
C ARG A 638 -26.56 -8.17 -24.13
N HIS A 639 -26.66 -9.28 -24.86
CA HIS A 639 -27.04 -9.30 -26.30
C HIS A 639 -28.28 -10.16 -26.61
N ARG A 640 -29.29 -10.19 -25.71
CA ARG A 640 -30.49 -11.05 -25.76
C ARG A 640 -31.38 -10.99 -27.02
N GLY A 641 -31.05 -10.20 -28.05
CA GLY A 641 -31.89 -9.98 -29.24
C GLY A 641 -31.39 -10.58 -30.55
N ASP A 642 -30.14 -11.04 -30.65
CA ASP A 642 -29.57 -11.49 -31.93
C ASP A 642 -28.65 -12.71 -31.78
N VAL A 643 -29.28 -13.90 -31.79
CA VAL A 643 -28.65 -15.20 -31.50
C VAL A 643 -27.57 -15.56 -32.51
N SER A 644 -27.73 -15.15 -33.78
CA SER A 644 -26.80 -15.40 -34.88
C SER A 644 -25.45 -14.69 -34.64
N ILE A 645 -25.51 -13.38 -34.40
CA ILE A 645 -24.32 -12.54 -34.16
C ILE A 645 -23.60 -12.95 -32.86
N ALA A 646 -24.36 -13.33 -31.83
CA ALA A 646 -23.79 -13.80 -30.58
C ALA A 646 -23.00 -15.10 -30.75
N LYS A 647 -23.51 -16.04 -31.56
CA LYS A 647 -22.85 -17.32 -31.83
C LYS A 647 -21.56 -17.13 -32.63
N GLU A 648 -21.57 -16.30 -33.66
CA GLU A 648 -20.40 -16.02 -34.49
C GLU A 648 -19.26 -15.38 -33.66
N ARG A 649 -19.57 -14.35 -32.87
CA ARG A 649 -18.58 -13.67 -32.02
C ARG A 649 -18.05 -14.55 -30.88
N LEU A 650 -18.88 -15.37 -30.26
CA LEU A 650 -18.43 -16.32 -29.23
C LEU A 650 -17.53 -17.41 -29.82
N THR A 651 -17.82 -17.86 -31.05
CA THR A 651 -16.97 -18.81 -31.79
C THR A 651 -15.62 -18.19 -32.14
N GLU A 652 -15.60 -16.92 -32.55
CA GLU A 652 -14.37 -16.18 -32.82
C GLU A 652 -13.54 -15.96 -31.54
N MET A 653 -14.19 -15.62 -30.42
CA MET A 653 -13.54 -15.47 -29.12
C MET A 653 -12.98 -16.80 -28.62
N ALA A 654 -13.72 -17.90 -28.79
CA ALA A 654 -13.24 -19.26 -28.49
C ALA A 654 -12.00 -19.61 -29.33
N GLY A 655 -12.03 -19.29 -30.63
CA GLY A 655 -10.89 -19.45 -31.53
C GLY A 655 -9.65 -18.69 -31.05
N ARG A 656 -9.81 -17.44 -30.60
CA ARG A 656 -8.71 -16.64 -30.05
C ARG A 656 -8.13 -17.22 -28.76
N VAL A 657 -8.97 -17.69 -27.84
CA VAL A 657 -8.52 -18.33 -26.58
C VAL A 657 -7.70 -19.59 -26.87
N VAL A 658 -8.19 -20.47 -27.75
CA VAL A 658 -7.49 -21.71 -28.12
C VAL A 658 -6.20 -21.39 -28.90
N LEU A 659 -6.21 -20.43 -29.82
CA LEU A 659 -5.03 -20.03 -30.58
C LEU A 659 -3.94 -19.40 -29.69
N HIS A 660 -4.33 -18.53 -28.74
CA HIS A 660 -3.39 -17.89 -27.83
C HIS A 660 -2.73 -18.90 -26.89
N GLU A 661 -3.51 -19.82 -26.32
CA GLU A 661 -2.95 -20.89 -25.49
C GLU A 661 -2.15 -21.90 -26.32
N GLY A 662 -2.56 -22.19 -27.56
CA GLY A 662 -1.76 -22.99 -28.50
C GLY A 662 -0.37 -22.40 -28.75
N LYS A 663 -0.28 -21.09 -28.99
CA LYS A 663 1.01 -20.39 -29.12
C LYS A 663 1.82 -20.45 -27.82
N ARG A 664 1.19 -20.19 -26.68
CA ARG A 664 1.86 -20.27 -25.37
C ARG A 664 2.41 -21.65 -25.08
N LEU A 665 1.68 -22.70 -25.48
CA LEU A 665 2.08 -24.10 -25.29
C LEU A 665 3.17 -24.52 -26.27
N ALA A 666 3.18 -24.01 -27.51
CA ALA A 666 4.28 -24.19 -28.44
C ALA A 666 5.58 -23.54 -27.92
N ASP A 667 5.52 -22.31 -27.40
CA ASP A 667 6.67 -21.60 -26.80
C ASP A 667 7.23 -22.31 -25.55
N LEU A 668 6.36 -22.99 -24.79
CA LEU A 668 6.75 -23.85 -23.68
C LEU A 668 7.31 -25.20 -24.17
N GLY A 669 6.75 -25.73 -25.26
CA GLY A 669 7.18 -26.96 -25.93
C GLY A 669 8.60 -26.87 -26.45
N ASP A 670 8.97 -25.78 -27.13
CA ASP A 670 10.33 -25.57 -27.64
C ASP A 670 11.40 -25.53 -26.53
N ARG A 671 11.01 -25.15 -25.30
CA ARG A 671 11.88 -25.21 -24.11
C ARG A 671 11.89 -26.59 -23.45
N ALA A 672 10.75 -27.29 -23.44
CA ALA A 672 10.55 -28.57 -22.78
C ALA A 672 10.95 -29.79 -23.63
N HIS A 673 11.02 -29.67 -24.96
CA HIS A 673 11.29 -30.76 -25.89
C HIS A 673 12.67 -31.40 -25.70
N ARG A 674 13.61 -30.66 -25.08
CA ARG A 674 14.94 -31.17 -24.68
C ARG A 674 14.92 -32.08 -23.45
N THR A 675 13.80 -32.17 -22.73
CA THR A 675 13.71 -32.85 -21.43
C THR A 675 12.54 -33.84 -21.35
N TYR A 676 11.49 -33.69 -22.15
CA TYR A 676 10.29 -34.55 -22.09
C TYR A 676 9.77 -34.89 -23.49
N HIS A 677 9.82 -36.17 -23.87
CA HIS A 677 9.51 -36.66 -25.23
C HIS A 677 8.00 -36.66 -25.57
N ASP A 678 7.11 -36.60 -24.56
CA ASP A 678 5.64 -36.70 -24.73
C ASP A 678 4.90 -35.36 -24.55
N PHE A 679 5.63 -34.23 -24.45
CA PHE A 679 5.03 -32.93 -24.06
C PHE A 679 4.03 -32.42 -25.11
N GLY A 680 4.39 -32.51 -26.40
CA GLY A 680 3.54 -32.05 -27.51
C GLY A 680 2.19 -32.79 -27.56
N GLU A 681 2.21 -34.13 -27.57
CA GLU A 681 0.99 -34.94 -27.67
C GLU A 681 -0.01 -34.68 -26.53
N ARG A 682 0.48 -34.42 -25.30
CA ARG A 682 -0.39 -34.15 -24.14
C ARG A 682 -0.95 -32.73 -24.13
N ALA A 683 -0.20 -31.76 -24.66
CA ALA A 683 -0.66 -30.39 -24.82
C ALA A 683 -1.74 -30.30 -25.91
N ASP A 684 -1.52 -30.95 -27.04
CA ASP A 684 -2.46 -31.00 -28.16
C ASP A 684 -3.78 -31.70 -27.74
N GLY A 685 -3.68 -32.83 -27.04
CA GLY A 685 -4.86 -33.54 -26.52
C GLY A 685 -5.68 -32.72 -25.51
N ALA A 686 -5.05 -31.83 -24.73
CA ALA A 686 -5.75 -30.96 -23.80
C ALA A 686 -6.40 -29.75 -24.49
N LEU A 687 -5.76 -29.20 -25.53
CA LEU A 687 -6.33 -28.14 -26.37
C LEU A 687 -7.55 -28.64 -27.15
N ASP A 688 -7.50 -29.87 -27.67
CA ASP A 688 -8.63 -30.50 -28.35
C ASP A 688 -9.82 -30.76 -27.42
N ASP A 689 -9.57 -31.22 -26.18
CA ASP A 689 -10.62 -31.38 -25.17
C ASP A 689 -11.26 -30.04 -24.78
N LEU A 690 -10.45 -29.00 -24.60
CA LEU A 690 -10.92 -27.63 -24.33
C LEU A 690 -11.79 -27.10 -25.48
N ARG A 691 -11.33 -27.26 -26.72
CA ARG A 691 -12.06 -26.84 -27.93
C ARG A 691 -13.41 -27.55 -28.04
N LYS A 692 -13.45 -28.86 -27.82
CA LYS A 692 -14.70 -29.65 -27.83
C LYS A 692 -15.68 -29.17 -26.77
N LYS A 693 -15.22 -28.91 -25.55
CA LYS A 693 -16.06 -28.42 -24.45
C LYS A 693 -16.63 -27.03 -24.71
N ILE A 694 -15.81 -26.13 -25.24
CA ILE A 694 -16.25 -24.77 -25.60
C ILE A 694 -17.31 -24.83 -26.71
N ASN A 695 -17.09 -25.61 -27.77
CA ASN A 695 -18.05 -25.75 -28.85
C ASN A 695 -19.38 -26.35 -28.39
N ALA A 696 -19.32 -27.42 -27.57
CA ALA A 696 -20.52 -28.03 -26.99
C ALA A 696 -21.31 -27.05 -26.10
N TYR A 697 -20.62 -26.18 -25.35
CA TYR A 697 -21.26 -25.13 -24.56
C TYR A 697 -21.97 -24.09 -25.44
N ILE A 698 -21.33 -23.63 -26.52
CA ILE A 698 -21.91 -22.67 -27.47
C ILE A 698 -23.16 -23.27 -28.13
N GLU A 699 -23.10 -24.52 -28.59
CA GLU A 699 -24.22 -25.23 -29.20
C GLU A 699 -25.40 -25.44 -28.24
N ALA A 700 -25.13 -25.77 -26.98
CA ALA A 700 -26.17 -25.98 -25.96
C ALA A 700 -26.88 -24.69 -25.53
N LYS A 701 -26.22 -23.53 -25.62
CA LYS A 701 -26.78 -22.24 -25.19
C LYS A 701 -27.40 -21.41 -26.31
N LEU A 702 -27.02 -21.65 -27.57
CA LEU A 702 -27.49 -20.93 -28.76
C LEU A 702 -27.84 -21.94 -29.87
N PRO A 703 -28.95 -22.71 -29.72
CA PRO A 703 -29.41 -23.63 -30.76
C PRO A 703 -29.77 -22.83 -32.02
N LEU A 704 -29.55 -23.42 -33.20
CA LEU A 704 -29.99 -22.82 -34.45
C LEU A 704 -31.53 -22.74 -34.44
N PRO A 705 -32.14 -21.68 -35.01
CA PRO A 705 -33.52 -21.78 -35.45
C PRO A 705 -33.59 -22.85 -36.54
N ASP A 706 -34.60 -23.73 -36.48
CA ASP A 706 -34.92 -24.67 -37.57
C ASP A 706 -35.19 -23.96 -38.91
#